data_AF-T5LT27-F1
#
_entry.id   AF-T5LT27-F1
#
_cell.length_a   1.000
_cell.length_b   1.000
_cell.length_c   1.000
_cell.angle_alpha   90.00
_cell.angle_beta   90.00
_cell.angle_gamma   90.00
#
_symmetry.space_group_name_H-M   'P 1'
#
loop_
_entity.id
_entity.type
_entity.pdbx_description
1 polymer ?
#
loop_
_entity_poly.entity_id
_entity_poly.type
_entity_poly.pdbx_seq_one_letter_code
_entity_poly.pdbx_strand_id
1 'polypeptide(L)'
;KAKAKEAAKAKADAAKTAIDTARTNDAVEKAKTDGATSVDSVNPTAQAKPVAKKAIDDALKAKNDVIDARTDLTDEEKTAAKADAKAKADAAKQAIDNATTNDAVTQAKNDGETEVASVNPQPVVKTEAKKAIDDALEAKNDKIDARTDLTDEEKATAKADAKAKADAAKAAIDNAATNDAVTQAKNDGETEVASVNPQPVVKMEAKKAIDEVLKAKNDEIDARTDLTDEEKVTAKADAKAKVDAAKEAIDNATTNAEVDQAKTDGTTEVTSVNPEAVAKPAAKKAIDEALKAKNDEIDARTDLTDEEKTVAKADAKAKADAAKTAIDNATTNNAVTQAKTDGATEVNNVNPTAEAKPAAKKAIDDALKAKNDEIDARADLTDEEKTAAKADAKAKADAAKQSIDNATTNDAVTQAKNDGVTEVNNVNPTVEVKPAAKKAIDDALKAKNDAIDARTDLTDEEKTAAKADVKAKADAAKQAIDNATTNAGVDQAKTNGTTEVTSVNPEAVSKTEAKKAIENEAIAKKAAIDARTDLSEIAKEILKLQVDAIVAQAEKDINFETKDGNVANVTENRKLAVKSVGEVIVPAEKLLVINPIKLTEEEKTKVLELVKLVNPEATVRVDEKGNVTVMSKSGVSETISVEKLVKVSTGLDNINLTFEKQIVMDIFHITKDEKENVKSKIMAKNPEIADVVFDEKGNATIILKDGQIFRALAKDIFKQYESSHQPSGVVSTPQTNVTVDKAQLETSILQLDSLVSQLNDEYKKEGSELLKAAKVVFNNQRATQEEVDAMVKRIVEFIAKVSTNSPQNTVNSEENSNKETKAGITNALSSSVGNTKQSSQKELPNTGTSTLGTFLPAIAALLSGVGVFATKKKEDE
;
A
#
# COMPACT_ATOMS: atom_id res chain seq x y z
N LYS A 1 -30.88 127.28 120.35
CA LYS A 1 -30.64 128.72 120.58
C LYS A 1 -31.87 129.44 121.16
N ALA A 2 -33.05 129.43 120.53
CA ALA A 2 -34.25 130.11 121.04
C ALA A 2 -34.66 129.68 122.47
N LYS A 3 -34.81 128.37 122.74
CA LYS A 3 -35.12 127.84 124.09
C LYS A 3 -34.09 128.22 125.17
N ALA A 4 -32.81 128.34 124.83
CA ALA A 4 -31.79 128.77 125.77
C ALA A 4 -31.84 130.28 126.02
N LYS A 5 -32.23 131.07 125.03
CA LYS A 5 -32.50 132.50 125.22
C LYS A 5 -33.68 132.71 126.19
N GLU A 6 -34.73 131.89 126.08
CA GLU A 6 -35.83 131.90 127.05
C GLU A 6 -35.42 131.41 128.44
N ALA A 7 -34.65 130.32 128.54
CA ALA A 7 -34.17 129.83 129.83
C ALA A 7 -33.22 130.82 130.52
N ALA A 8 -32.32 131.47 129.77
CA ALA A 8 -31.46 132.54 130.27
C ALA A 8 -32.29 133.75 130.71
N LYS A 9 -33.32 134.11 129.95
CA LYS A 9 -34.26 135.16 130.33
C LYS A 9 -35.02 134.82 131.61
N ALA A 10 -35.58 133.61 131.73
CA ALA A 10 -36.28 133.17 132.93
C ALA A 10 -35.36 133.14 134.16
N LYS A 11 -34.10 132.70 134.00
CA LYS A 11 -33.10 132.73 135.08
C LYS A 11 -32.67 134.16 135.44
N ALA A 12 -32.58 135.06 134.47
CA ALA A 12 -32.30 136.48 134.71
C ALA A 12 -33.48 137.16 135.42
N ASP A 13 -34.71 136.83 135.06
CA ASP A 13 -35.93 137.33 135.71
C ASP A 13 -36.03 136.81 137.16
N ALA A 14 -35.72 135.53 137.40
CA ALA A 14 -35.66 134.96 138.75
C ALA A 14 -34.56 135.61 139.63
N ALA A 15 -33.38 135.89 139.04
CA ALA A 15 -32.32 136.64 139.70
C ALA A 15 -32.77 138.05 140.09
N LYS A 16 -33.47 138.74 139.18
CA LYS A 16 -34.04 140.07 139.43
C LYS A 16 -35.02 140.03 140.62
N THR A 17 -35.94 139.07 140.65
CA THR A 17 -36.88 138.91 141.78
C THR A 17 -36.14 138.67 143.10
N ALA A 18 -35.11 137.82 143.12
CA ALA A 18 -34.34 137.53 144.33
C ALA A 18 -33.62 138.77 144.89
N ILE A 19 -33.07 139.61 143.99
CA ILE A 19 -32.47 140.91 144.36
C ILE A 19 -33.52 141.85 144.96
N ASP A 20 -34.69 141.97 144.33
CA ASP A 20 -35.75 142.90 144.77
C ASP A 20 -36.31 142.55 146.16
N THR A 21 -36.27 141.28 146.58
CA THR A 21 -36.75 140.84 147.92
C THR A 21 -35.72 140.90 149.05
N ALA A 22 -34.46 141.20 148.77
CA ALA A 22 -33.41 141.19 149.77
C ALA A 22 -33.52 142.39 150.74
N ARG A 23 -33.50 142.11 152.06
CA ARG A 23 -33.69 143.13 153.12
C ARG A 23 -32.39 143.60 153.78
N THR A 24 -31.24 143.06 153.36
CA THR A 24 -29.91 143.47 153.81
C THR A 24 -28.99 143.59 152.60
N ASN A 25 -27.97 144.45 152.69
CA ASN A 25 -27.00 144.63 151.61
C ASN A 25 -26.26 143.31 151.29
N ASP A 26 -25.94 142.51 152.31
CA ASP A 26 -25.34 141.18 152.11
C ASP A 26 -26.27 140.23 151.33
N ALA A 27 -27.58 140.31 151.57
CA ALA A 27 -28.55 139.51 150.83
C ALA A 27 -28.71 139.98 149.37
N VAL A 28 -28.58 141.28 149.10
CA VAL A 28 -28.58 141.83 147.73
C VAL A 28 -27.35 141.34 146.97
N GLU A 29 -26.15 141.43 147.56
CA GLU A 29 -24.92 140.98 146.89
C GLU A 29 -24.90 139.46 146.68
N LYS A 30 -25.43 138.68 147.63
CA LYS A 30 -25.62 137.23 147.42
C LYS A 30 -26.59 136.95 146.27
N ALA A 31 -27.73 137.63 146.21
CA ALA A 31 -28.71 137.44 145.14
C ALA A 31 -28.17 137.84 143.75
N LYS A 32 -27.32 138.87 143.69
CA LYS A 32 -26.64 139.31 142.47
C LYS A 32 -25.64 138.27 141.97
N THR A 33 -24.86 137.70 142.89
CA THR A 33 -23.85 136.67 142.60
C THR A 33 -24.51 135.36 142.17
N ASP A 34 -25.52 134.90 142.90
CA ASP A 34 -26.27 133.68 142.56
C ASP A 34 -27.01 133.84 141.22
N GLY A 35 -27.54 135.03 140.94
CA GLY A 35 -28.22 135.36 139.70
C GLY A 35 -27.34 135.31 138.46
N ALA A 36 -26.15 135.92 138.52
CA ALA A 36 -25.17 135.86 137.44
C ALA A 36 -24.75 134.41 137.15
N THR A 37 -24.44 133.65 138.21
CA THR A 37 -24.09 132.22 138.10
C THR A 37 -25.21 131.40 137.45
N SER A 38 -26.46 131.70 137.80
CA SER A 38 -27.63 131.01 137.26
C SER A 38 -27.82 131.30 135.77
N VAL A 39 -27.69 132.56 135.33
CA VAL A 39 -27.78 132.92 133.91
C VAL A 39 -26.61 132.32 133.11
N ASP A 40 -25.39 132.37 133.64
CA ASP A 40 -24.19 131.82 132.98
C ASP A 40 -24.25 130.30 132.85
N SER A 41 -24.98 129.61 133.75
CA SER A 41 -25.22 128.16 133.62
C SER A 41 -26.11 127.78 132.43
N VAL A 42 -26.68 128.74 131.69
CA VAL A 42 -27.46 128.44 130.47
C VAL A 42 -26.51 128.19 129.30
N ASN A 43 -26.07 126.93 129.21
CA ASN A 43 -25.28 126.44 128.09
C ASN A 43 -26.17 125.70 127.08
N PRO A 44 -26.51 126.30 125.91
CA PRO A 44 -27.24 125.58 124.87
C PRO A 44 -26.39 124.49 124.22
N THR A 45 -26.70 123.22 124.49
CA THR A 45 -26.19 122.10 123.69
C THR A 45 -26.95 121.97 122.37
N ALA A 46 -26.24 121.88 121.24
CA ALA A 46 -26.84 121.65 119.92
C ALA A 46 -27.27 120.17 119.78
N GLN A 47 -28.57 119.92 119.52
CA GLN A 47 -29.09 118.55 119.43
C GLN A 47 -29.27 118.03 117.98
N ALA A 48 -29.55 118.88 116.99
CA ALA A 48 -29.89 118.44 115.64
C ALA A 48 -28.68 118.02 114.78
N LYS A 49 -27.55 118.75 114.85
CA LYS A 49 -26.36 118.49 114.02
C LYS A 49 -25.64 117.17 114.34
N PRO A 50 -25.41 116.79 115.61
CA PRO A 50 -24.78 115.50 115.93
C PRO A 50 -25.60 114.30 115.44
N VAL A 51 -26.93 114.36 115.56
CA VAL A 51 -27.84 113.32 115.07
C VAL A 51 -27.80 113.23 113.54
N ALA A 52 -27.83 114.36 112.83
CA ALA A 52 -27.73 114.38 111.37
C ALA A 52 -26.39 113.84 110.85
N LYS A 53 -25.26 114.18 111.48
CA LYS A 53 -23.94 113.64 111.10
C LYS A 53 -23.83 112.15 111.35
N LYS A 54 -24.38 111.65 112.47
CA LYS A 54 -24.42 110.21 112.75
C LYS A 54 -25.22 109.47 111.67
N ALA A 55 -26.33 110.05 111.21
CA ALA A 55 -27.11 109.44 110.12
C ALA A 55 -26.32 109.34 108.80
N ILE A 56 -25.49 110.35 108.48
CA ILE A 56 -24.55 110.29 107.35
C ILE A 56 -23.47 109.23 107.56
N ASP A 57 -22.93 109.08 108.77
CA ASP A 57 -21.97 108.01 109.09
C ASP A 57 -22.58 106.62 108.94
N ASP A 58 -23.81 106.43 109.43
CA ASP A 58 -24.55 105.17 109.29
C ASP A 58 -24.85 104.88 107.81
N ALA A 59 -25.22 105.90 107.02
CA ALA A 59 -25.45 105.79 105.57
C ALA A 59 -24.16 105.45 104.80
N LEU A 60 -23.03 106.08 105.13
CA LEU A 60 -21.72 105.77 104.55
C LEU A 60 -21.30 104.34 104.87
N LYS A 61 -21.49 103.91 106.12
CA LYS A 61 -21.19 102.53 106.54
C LYS A 61 -22.03 101.54 105.75
N ALA A 62 -23.36 101.73 105.72
CA ALA A 62 -24.26 100.88 104.95
C ALA A 62 -23.86 100.84 103.47
N LYS A 63 -23.43 101.98 102.91
CA LYS A 63 -23.01 102.04 101.52
C LYS A 63 -21.70 101.28 101.26
N ASN A 64 -20.72 101.42 102.15
CA ASN A 64 -19.47 100.67 102.07
C ASN A 64 -19.71 99.17 102.19
N ASP A 65 -20.61 98.73 103.07
CA ASP A 65 -21.01 97.32 103.19
C ASP A 65 -21.62 96.80 101.87
N VAL A 66 -22.46 97.61 101.20
CA VAL A 66 -22.98 97.28 99.86
C VAL A 66 -21.87 97.20 98.81
N ILE A 67 -20.89 98.10 98.83
CA ILE A 67 -19.75 98.08 97.90
C ILE A 67 -18.86 96.85 98.17
N ASP A 68 -18.66 96.46 99.43
CA ASP A 68 -17.84 95.31 99.79
C ASP A 68 -18.46 93.98 99.34
N ALA A 69 -19.78 93.86 99.44
CA ALA A 69 -20.54 92.69 99.03
C ALA A 69 -20.54 92.46 97.50
N ARG A 70 -20.15 93.45 96.70
CA ARG A 70 -20.10 93.35 95.24
C ARG A 70 -18.90 92.52 94.79
N THR A 71 -19.16 91.34 94.23
CA THR A 71 -18.12 90.40 93.74
C THR A 71 -17.68 90.70 92.30
N ASP A 72 -18.46 91.51 91.59
CA ASP A 72 -18.19 91.97 90.23
C ASP A 72 -17.12 93.07 90.17
N LEU A 73 -16.83 93.73 91.30
CA LEU A 73 -15.79 94.75 91.43
C LEU A 73 -14.47 94.15 91.92
N THR A 74 -13.35 94.73 91.47
CA THR A 74 -12.04 94.50 92.08
C THR A 74 -11.84 95.31 93.36
N ASP A 75 -10.84 94.96 94.16
CA ASP A 75 -10.49 95.67 95.38
C ASP A 75 -10.11 97.13 95.10
N GLU A 76 -9.48 97.41 93.95
CA GLU A 76 -9.19 98.77 93.49
C GLU A 76 -10.47 99.55 93.15
N GLU A 77 -11.41 98.95 92.42
CA GLU A 77 -12.71 99.57 92.09
C GLU A 77 -13.55 99.81 93.35
N LYS A 78 -13.55 98.87 94.31
CA LYS A 78 -14.17 99.04 95.63
C LYS A 78 -13.54 100.18 96.40
N THR A 79 -12.21 100.27 96.42
CA THR A 79 -11.48 101.34 97.11
C THR A 79 -11.82 102.70 96.52
N ALA A 80 -11.85 102.83 95.21
CA ALA A 80 -12.24 104.06 94.52
C ALA A 80 -13.71 104.45 94.83
N ALA A 81 -14.64 103.48 94.79
CA ALA A 81 -16.05 103.72 95.10
C ALA A 81 -16.28 104.13 96.56
N LYS A 82 -15.57 103.50 97.51
CA LYS A 82 -15.62 103.89 98.93
C LYS A 82 -15.03 105.28 99.15
N ALA A 83 -14.00 105.66 98.41
CA ALA A 83 -13.44 107.01 98.46
C ALA A 83 -14.43 108.05 97.95
N ASP A 84 -15.18 107.78 96.87
CA ASP A 84 -16.26 108.64 96.38
C ASP A 84 -17.41 108.74 97.39
N ALA A 85 -17.90 107.61 97.93
CA ALA A 85 -18.92 107.60 98.98
C ALA A 85 -18.48 108.39 100.21
N LYS A 86 -17.22 108.25 100.62
CA LYS A 86 -16.64 109.03 101.72
C LYS A 86 -16.58 110.52 101.38
N ALA A 87 -16.18 110.90 100.18
CA ALA A 87 -16.15 112.30 99.75
C ALA A 87 -17.54 112.93 99.78
N LYS A 88 -18.57 112.20 99.31
CA LYS A 88 -19.98 112.62 99.38
C LYS A 88 -20.47 112.77 100.82
N ALA A 89 -20.13 111.82 101.69
CA ALA A 89 -20.47 111.88 103.12
C ALA A 89 -19.79 113.06 103.83
N ASP A 90 -18.51 113.32 103.54
CA ASP A 90 -17.78 114.45 104.12
C ASP A 90 -18.35 115.80 103.63
N ALA A 91 -18.73 115.90 102.34
CA ALA A 91 -19.43 117.07 101.80
C ALA A 91 -20.81 117.30 102.48
N ALA A 92 -21.57 116.22 102.71
CA ALA A 92 -22.83 116.29 103.44
C ALA A 92 -22.65 116.76 104.89
N LYS A 93 -21.64 116.25 105.60
CA LYS A 93 -21.30 116.71 106.97
C LYS A 93 -20.93 118.18 106.99
N GLN A 94 -20.20 118.66 105.99
CA GLN A 94 -19.86 120.07 105.84
C GLN A 94 -21.11 120.93 105.59
N ALA A 95 -22.06 120.46 104.77
CA ALA A 95 -23.35 121.13 104.57
C ALA A 95 -24.18 121.20 105.86
N ILE A 96 -24.20 120.12 106.66
CA ILE A 96 -24.83 120.09 108.00
C ILE A 96 -24.16 121.09 108.96
N ASP A 97 -22.83 121.21 108.91
CA ASP A 97 -22.11 122.21 109.70
C ASP A 97 -22.45 123.64 109.29
N ASN A 98 -22.61 123.89 108.00
CA ASN A 98 -22.97 125.20 107.46
C ASN A 98 -24.44 125.57 107.66
N ALA A 99 -25.32 124.60 107.91
CA ALA A 99 -26.74 124.85 108.13
C ALA A 99 -27.02 125.68 109.40
N THR A 100 -27.88 126.70 109.28
CA THR A 100 -28.20 127.66 110.36
C THR A 100 -29.57 127.45 111.01
N THR A 101 -30.43 126.60 110.43
CA THR A 101 -31.76 126.21 110.93
C THR A 101 -31.90 124.68 111.02
N ASN A 102 -32.85 124.19 111.83
CA ASN A 102 -33.10 122.75 111.94
C ASN A 102 -33.63 122.14 110.63
N ASP A 103 -34.44 122.89 109.87
CA ASP A 103 -34.96 122.44 108.58
C ASP A 103 -33.84 122.31 107.54
N ALA A 104 -32.91 123.27 107.49
CA ALA A 104 -31.73 123.19 106.64
C ALA A 104 -30.79 122.05 107.04
N VAL A 105 -30.67 121.74 108.35
CA VAL A 105 -29.95 120.54 108.83
C VAL A 105 -30.64 119.26 108.36
N THR A 106 -31.98 119.24 108.36
CA THR A 106 -32.77 118.07 107.90
C THR A 106 -32.66 117.88 106.40
N GLN A 107 -32.71 118.97 105.62
CA GLN A 107 -32.52 118.93 104.18
C GLN A 107 -31.10 118.49 103.80
N ALA A 108 -30.07 119.09 104.40
CA ALA A 108 -28.67 118.70 104.18
C ALA A 108 -28.39 117.23 104.57
N LYS A 109 -29.06 116.71 105.61
CA LYS A 109 -29.04 115.29 105.96
C LYS A 109 -29.64 114.44 104.84
N ASN A 110 -30.87 114.73 104.41
CA ASN A 110 -31.58 113.91 103.43
C ASN A 110 -30.89 113.95 102.05
N ASP A 111 -30.42 115.12 101.62
CA ASP A 111 -29.65 115.28 100.37
C ASP A 111 -28.32 114.51 100.47
N GLY A 112 -27.64 114.59 101.62
CA GLY A 112 -26.41 113.85 101.89
C GLY A 112 -26.59 112.34 101.90
N GLU A 113 -27.65 111.83 102.54
CA GLU A 113 -28.00 110.40 102.51
C GLU A 113 -28.29 109.94 101.07
N THR A 114 -28.97 110.77 100.27
CA THR A 114 -29.26 110.49 98.86
C THR A 114 -27.99 110.44 98.02
N GLU A 115 -27.09 111.42 98.19
CA GLU A 115 -25.82 111.49 97.47
C GLU A 115 -24.85 110.36 97.86
N VAL A 116 -24.82 109.93 99.13
CA VAL A 116 -24.04 108.75 99.55
C VAL A 116 -24.66 107.48 98.98
N ALA A 117 -26.00 107.37 99.00
CA ALA A 117 -26.71 106.22 98.45
C ALA A 117 -26.53 106.08 96.93
N SER A 118 -26.36 107.18 96.19
CA SER A 118 -26.26 107.20 94.74
C SER A 118 -24.95 106.64 94.18
N VAL A 119 -23.89 106.53 94.99
CA VAL A 119 -22.59 106.00 94.56
C VAL A 119 -22.73 104.57 94.06
N ASN A 120 -22.67 104.34 92.76
CA ASN A 120 -22.86 103.02 92.19
C ASN A 120 -21.77 102.72 91.14
N PRO A 121 -20.60 102.20 91.56
CA PRO A 121 -19.51 101.94 90.64
C PRO A 121 -19.94 100.93 89.57
N GLN A 122 -19.48 101.11 88.34
CA GLN A 122 -19.68 100.11 87.28
C GLN A 122 -18.45 99.20 87.21
N PRO A 123 -18.62 97.87 87.09
CA PRO A 123 -17.49 96.95 86.97
C PRO A 123 -16.91 97.05 85.56
N VAL A 124 -15.65 97.45 85.44
CA VAL A 124 -14.97 97.60 84.14
C VAL A 124 -13.98 96.45 83.93
N VAL A 125 -13.11 96.20 84.91
CA VAL A 125 -11.93 95.36 84.73
C VAL A 125 -12.30 93.90 84.45
N LYS A 126 -13.22 93.31 85.23
CA LYS A 126 -13.69 91.93 85.00
C LYS A 126 -14.51 91.81 83.71
N THR A 127 -15.29 92.83 83.35
CA THR A 127 -16.14 92.84 82.15
C THR A 127 -15.29 92.82 80.89
N GLU A 128 -14.27 93.70 80.80
CA GLU A 128 -13.35 93.76 79.66
C GLU A 128 -12.51 92.48 79.54
N ALA A 129 -12.03 91.93 80.66
CA ALA A 129 -11.28 90.68 80.67
C ALA A 129 -12.12 89.51 80.13
N LYS A 130 -13.39 89.38 80.53
CA LYS A 130 -14.30 88.35 80.00
C LYS A 130 -14.58 88.53 78.52
N LYS A 131 -14.75 89.77 78.05
CA LYS A 131 -14.91 90.06 76.62
C LYS A 131 -13.70 89.60 75.81
N ALA A 132 -12.49 89.85 76.32
CA ALA A 132 -11.27 89.40 75.64
C ALA A 132 -11.19 87.86 75.52
N ILE A 133 -11.66 87.12 76.53
CA ILE A 133 -11.78 85.66 76.47
C ILE A 133 -12.83 85.22 75.43
N ASP A 134 -13.95 85.92 75.33
CA ASP A 134 -14.97 85.66 74.29
C ASP A 134 -14.42 85.89 72.88
N ASP A 135 -13.75 87.02 72.65
CA ASP A 135 -13.10 87.35 71.36
C ASP A 135 -12.03 86.29 71.02
N ALA A 136 -11.25 85.83 72.01
CA ALA A 136 -10.24 84.79 71.81
C ALA A 136 -10.87 83.42 71.47
N LEU A 137 -11.99 83.07 72.10
CA LEU A 137 -12.74 81.84 71.81
C LEU A 137 -13.33 81.88 70.39
N GLU A 138 -13.93 83.00 69.98
CA GLU A 138 -14.46 83.19 68.63
C GLU A 138 -13.35 83.03 67.58
N ALA A 139 -12.26 83.78 67.74
CA ALA A 139 -11.10 83.68 66.84
C ALA A 139 -10.51 82.27 66.80
N LYS A 140 -10.61 81.51 67.90
CA LYS A 140 -10.14 80.13 67.95
C LYS A 140 -11.08 79.17 67.21
N ASN A 141 -12.38 79.34 67.38
CA ASN A 141 -13.39 78.55 66.68
C ASN A 141 -13.30 78.77 65.17
N ASP A 142 -13.10 80.01 64.71
CA ASP A 142 -12.91 80.33 63.29
C ASP A 142 -11.68 79.61 62.71
N LYS A 143 -10.58 79.57 63.46
CA LYS A 143 -9.37 78.82 63.08
C LYS A 143 -9.63 77.31 63.00
N ILE A 144 -10.47 76.76 63.87
CA ILE A 144 -10.87 75.35 63.83
C ILE A 144 -11.77 75.07 62.63
N ASP A 145 -12.71 75.97 62.32
CA ASP A 145 -13.63 75.82 61.18
C ASP A 145 -12.93 75.85 59.83
N ALA A 146 -11.92 76.70 59.70
CA ALA A 146 -11.11 76.81 58.49
C ALA A 146 -10.26 75.56 58.18
N ARG A 147 -10.12 74.62 59.13
CA ARG A 147 -9.38 73.38 58.90
C ARG A 147 -10.20 72.38 58.09
N THR A 148 -9.81 72.14 56.85
CA THR A 148 -10.47 71.20 55.92
C THR A 148 -10.01 69.75 56.10
N ASP A 149 -8.92 69.54 56.82
CA ASP A 149 -8.37 68.23 57.15
C ASP A 149 -9.07 67.55 58.32
N LEU A 150 -9.88 68.30 59.08
CA LEU A 150 -10.73 67.79 60.15
C LEU A 150 -12.13 67.47 59.65
N THR A 151 -12.76 66.48 60.27
CA THR A 151 -14.21 66.25 60.13
C THR A 151 -15.01 67.17 61.05
N ASP A 152 -16.30 67.30 60.79
CA ASP A 152 -17.22 68.10 61.60
C ASP A 152 -17.27 67.60 63.06
N GLU A 153 -17.13 66.30 63.30
CA GLU A 153 -17.05 65.72 64.64
C GLU A 153 -15.74 66.07 65.37
N GLU A 154 -14.60 66.05 64.68
CA GLU A 154 -13.30 66.47 65.23
C GLU A 154 -13.31 67.98 65.55
N LYS A 155 -13.91 68.79 64.67
CA LYS A 155 -14.13 70.23 64.92
C LYS A 155 -15.01 70.47 66.13
N ALA A 156 -16.15 69.78 66.25
CA ALA A 156 -17.06 69.92 67.38
C ALA A 156 -16.37 69.60 68.71
N THR A 157 -15.55 68.54 68.74
CA THR A 157 -14.75 68.16 69.91
C THR A 157 -13.73 69.25 70.28
N ALA A 158 -13.01 69.79 69.30
CA ALA A 158 -12.04 70.85 69.52
C ALA A 158 -12.68 72.16 70.02
N LYS A 159 -13.84 72.54 69.46
CA LYS A 159 -14.59 73.71 69.91
C LYS A 159 -15.11 73.54 71.34
N ALA A 160 -15.51 72.33 71.72
CA ALA A 160 -15.92 72.02 73.10
C ALA A 160 -14.76 72.18 74.09
N ASP A 161 -13.55 71.73 73.74
CA ASP A 161 -12.34 71.94 74.56
C ASP A 161 -11.98 73.43 74.68
N ALA A 162 -11.99 74.18 73.56
CA ALA A 162 -11.77 75.62 73.57
C ALA A 162 -12.79 76.36 74.44
N LYS A 163 -14.06 75.97 74.35
CA LYS A 163 -15.12 76.53 75.19
C LYS A 163 -14.91 76.20 76.67
N ALA A 164 -14.54 74.97 77.01
CA ALA A 164 -14.28 74.58 78.39
C ALA A 164 -13.13 75.40 79.01
N LYS A 165 -12.06 75.65 78.25
CA LYS A 165 -10.94 76.51 78.67
C LYS A 165 -11.35 77.98 78.83
N ALA A 166 -12.17 78.50 77.91
CA ALA A 166 -12.72 79.85 78.03
C ALA A 166 -13.62 80.00 79.26
N ASP A 167 -14.50 79.03 79.53
CA ASP A 167 -15.37 79.03 80.72
C ASP A 167 -14.55 78.96 82.01
N ALA A 168 -13.48 78.16 82.05
CA ALA A 168 -12.55 78.10 83.18
C ALA A 168 -11.82 79.44 83.41
N ALA A 169 -11.38 80.10 82.34
CA ALA A 169 -10.77 81.43 82.42
C ALA A 169 -11.73 82.48 82.96
N LYS A 170 -12.99 82.47 82.51
CA LYS A 170 -14.03 83.39 83.04
C LYS A 170 -14.30 83.15 84.52
N ALA A 171 -14.32 81.91 84.97
CA ALA A 171 -14.44 81.58 86.39
C ALA A 171 -13.23 82.07 87.20
N ALA A 172 -12.02 81.98 86.66
CA ALA A 172 -10.82 82.55 87.30
C ALA A 172 -10.88 84.08 87.40
N ILE A 173 -11.35 84.77 86.35
CA ILE A 173 -11.59 86.23 86.36
C ILE A 173 -12.64 86.61 87.41
N ASP A 174 -13.72 85.84 87.53
CA ASP A 174 -14.74 86.08 88.55
C ASP A 174 -14.19 85.98 89.97
N ASN A 175 -13.31 85.00 90.20
CA ASN A 175 -12.69 84.77 91.50
C ASN A 175 -11.52 85.72 91.83
N ALA A 176 -10.98 86.45 90.85
CA ALA A 176 -9.87 87.36 91.05
C ALA A 176 -10.30 88.61 91.87
N ALA A 177 -9.51 88.98 92.88
CA ALA A 177 -9.80 90.10 93.77
C ALA A 177 -9.21 91.43 93.27
N THR A 178 -8.02 91.41 92.65
CA THR A 178 -7.29 92.61 92.21
C THR A 178 -7.23 92.74 90.69
N ASN A 179 -6.99 93.94 90.19
CA ASN A 179 -6.78 94.19 88.75
C ASN A 179 -5.65 93.34 88.14
N ASP A 180 -4.55 93.16 88.88
CA ASP A 180 -3.40 92.36 88.42
C ASP A 180 -3.78 90.88 88.29
N ALA A 181 -4.51 90.34 89.27
CA ALA A 181 -5.00 88.95 89.23
C ALA A 181 -6.00 88.73 88.09
N VAL A 182 -6.87 89.72 87.80
CA VAL A 182 -7.76 89.68 86.64
C VAL A 182 -6.96 89.68 85.34
N THR A 183 -5.92 90.51 85.24
CA THR A 183 -5.05 90.59 84.05
C THR A 183 -4.30 89.28 83.83
N GLN A 184 -3.79 88.67 84.90
CA GLN A 184 -3.14 87.37 84.81
C GLN A 184 -4.12 86.28 84.36
N ALA A 185 -5.30 86.19 84.99
CA ALA A 185 -6.33 85.21 84.62
C ALA A 185 -6.80 85.37 83.17
N LYS A 186 -6.90 86.62 82.68
CA LYS A 186 -7.17 86.93 81.27
C LYS A 186 -6.06 86.36 80.37
N ASN A 187 -4.80 86.71 80.62
CA ASN A 187 -3.69 86.32 79.75
C ASN A 187 -3.45 84.80 79.75
N ASP A 188 -3.56 84.16 80.91
CA ASP A 188 -3.47 82.69 81.04
C ASP A 188 -4.64 82.03 80.28
N GLY A 189 -5.86 82.57 80.42
CA GLY A 189 -7.04 82.11 79.70
C GLY A 189 -6.93 82.24 78.19
N GLU A 190 -6.47 83.39 77.68
CA GLU A 190 -6.20 83.60 76.25
C GLU A 190 -5.16 82.58 75.73
N THR A 191 -4.11 82.32 76.51
CA THR A 191 -3.07 81.34 76.17
C THR A 191 -3.63 79.92 76.10
N GLU A 192 -4.45 79.53 77.09
CA GLU A 192 -5.06 78.21 77.14
C GLU A 192 -6.07 77.98 76.01
N VAL A 193 -6.93 78.97 75.71
CA VAL A 193 -7.83 78.90 74.55
C VAL A 193 -7.03 78.80 73.24
N ALA A 194 -5.97 79.59 73.10
CA ALA A 194 -5.11 79.55 71.92
C ALA A 194 -4.40 78.20 71.73
N SER A 195 -4.13 77.47 72.81
CA SER A 195 -3.38 76.20 72.79
C SER A 195 -4.15 75.03 72.18
N VAL A 196 -5.48 75.11 72.06
CA VAL A 196 -6.32 74.03 71.51
C VAL A 196 -5.93 73.72 70.06
N ASN A 197 -5.30 72.59 69.78
CA ASN A 197 -4.86 72.27 68.43
C ASN A 197 -5.23 70.82 68.05
N PRO A 198 -6.44 70.58 67.51
CA PRO A 198 -6.85 69.24 67.12
C PRO A 198 -5.92 68.65 66.05
N GLN A 199 -5.70 67.34 66.12
CA GLN A 199 -4.98 66.60 65.09
C GLN A 199 -5.99 65.85 64.21
N PRO A 200 -5.82 65.85 62.87
CA PRO A 200 -6.68 65.11 61.97
C PRO A 200 -6.36 63.62 62.07
N VAL A 201 -7.34 62.79 62.42
CA VAL A 201 -7.16 61.34 62.55
C VAL A 201 -7.94 60.63 61.45
N VAL A 202 -9.22 60.96 61.27
CA VAL A 202 -10.16 60.16 60.47
C VAL A 202 -9.78 60.11 58.99
N LYS A 203 -9.57 61.27 58.35
CA LYS A 203 -9.14 61.34 56.93
C LYS A 203 -7.76 60.73 56.72
N MET A 204 -6.84 60.91 57.66
CA MET A 204 -5.47 60.40 57.56
C MET A 204 -5.46 58.86 57.57
N GLU A 205 -6.18 58.25 58.50
CA GLU A 205 -6.28 56.79 58.60
C GLU A 205 -6.99 56.19 57.39
N ALA A 206 -8.04 56.83 56.87
CA ALA A 206 -8.73 56.40 55.66
C ALA A 206 -7.79 56.40 54.44
N LYS A 207 -7.00 57.46 54.23
CA LYS A 207 -6.02 57.53 53.14
C LYS A 207 -4.94 56.45 53.26
N LYS A 208 -4.46 56.20 54.48
CA LYS A 208 -3.48 55.13 54.74
C LYS A 208 -4.05 53.75 54.37
N ALA A 209 -5.30 53.48 54.71
CA ALA A 209 -5.97 52.23 54.35
C ALA A 209 -6.07 52.06 52.82
N ILE A 210 -6.39 53.12 52.08
CA ILE A 210 -6.40 53.08 50.60
C ILE A 210 -5.01 52.79 50.02
N ASP A 211 -3.94 53.35 50.60
CA ASP A 211 -2.55 53.05 50.18
C ASP A 211 -2.18 51.58 50.42
N GLU A 212 -2.63 50.98 51.52
CA GLU A 212 -2.45 49.55 51.81
C GLU A 212 -3.20 48.67 50.79
N VAL A 213 -4.42 49.06 50.40
CA VAL A 213 -5.20 48.38 49.36
C VAL A 213 -4.49 48.45 48.00
N LEU A 214 -3.95 49.61 47.61
CA LEU A 214 -3.17 49.76 46.38
C LEU A 214 -1.96 48.82 46.37
N LYS A 215 -1.22 48.76 47.47
CA LYS A 215 -0.05 47.89 47.59
C LYS A 215 -0.45 46.44 47.39
N ALA A 216 -1.47 45.97 48.11
CA ALA A 216 -1.99 44.61 47.96
C ALA A 216 -2.43 44.32 46.52
N LYS A 217 -3.08 45.28 45.86
CA LYS A 217 -3.54 45.10 44.48
C LYS A 217 -2.41 45.05 43.46
N ASN A 218 -1.39 45.89 43.64
CA ASN A 218 -0.19 45.83 42.82
C ASN A 218 0.55 44.50 42.99
N ASP A 219 0.63 43.97 44.22
CA ASP A 219 1.23 42.66 44.49
C ASP A 219 0.43 41.52 43.81
N GLU A 220 -0.90 41.59 43.80
CA GLU A 220 -1.76 40.64 43.06
C GLU A 220 -1.51 40.68 41.55
N ILE A 221 -1.43 41.89 40.96
CA ILE A 221 -1.12 42.09 39.54
C ILE A 221 0.29 41.58 39.20
N ASP A 222 1.27 41.78 40.08
CA ASP A 222 2.63 41.29 39.87
C ASP A 222 2.72 39.76 39.89
N ALA A 223 1.90 39.11 40.71
CA ALA A 223 1.84 37.65 40.80
C ALA A 223 1.20 36.97 39.58
N ARG A 224 0.42 37.70 38.77
CA ARG A 224 -0.16 37.18 37.50
C ARG A 224 0.97 36.86 36.51
N THR A 225 1.16 35.58 36.18
CA THR A 225 2.21 35.11 35.26
C THR A 225 1.77 35.05 33.79
N ASP A 226 0.46 35.11 33.55
CA ASP A 226 -0.15 35.13 32.22
C ASP A 226 -0.12 36.52 31.57
N LEU A 227 0.06 37.59 32.36
CA LEU A 227 0.25 38.96 31.89
C LEU A 227 1.70 39.22 31.48
N THR A 228 1.86 40.13 30.52
CA THR A 228 3.15 40.76 30.22
C THR A 228 3.41 41.97 31.11
N ASP A 229 4.66 42.42 31.15
CA ASP A 229 5.09 43.59 31.91
C ASP A 229 4.33 44.85 31.46
N GLU A 230 4.06 45.00 30.16
CA GLU A 230 3.28 46.12 29.62
C GLU A 230 1.80 46.07 30.06
N GLU A 231 1.18 44.89 30.09
CA GLU A 231 -0.20 44.70 30.59
C GLU A 231 -0.26 44.99 32.10
N LYS A 232 0.75 44.58 32.88
CA LYS A 232 0.87 44.90 34.31
C LYS A 232 1.00 46.39 34.56
N VAL A 233 1.87 47.09 33.81
CA VAL A 233 2.04 48.55 33.94
C VAL A 233 0.72 49.28 33.70
N THR A 234 -0.04 48.86 32.69
CA THR A 234 -1.36 49.44 32.39
C THR A 234 -2.35 49.20 33.53
N ALA A 235 -2.41 47.98 34.07
CA ALA A 235 -3.29 47.63 35.19
C ALA A 235 -2.96 48.39 36.48
N LYS A 236 -1.67 48.54 36.80
CA LYS A 236 -1.22 49.32 37.97
C LYS A 236 -1.53 50.81 37.83
N ALA A 237 -1.46 51.35 36.61
CA ALA A 237 -1.85 52.74 36.35
C ALA A 237 -3.35 52.97 36.57
N ASP A 238 -4.20 52.03 36.14
CA ASP A 238 -5.65 52.07 36.41
C ASP A 238 -5.94 51.99 37.93
N ALA A 239 -5.34 51.04 38.64
CA ALA A 239 -5.46 50.94 40.10
C ALA A 239 -5.02 52.22 40.82
N LYS A 240 -3.92 52.84 40.37
CA LYS A 240 -3.44 54.12 40.92
C LYS A 240 -4.41 55.27 40.65
N ALA A 241 -5.03 55.33 39.47
CA ALA A 241 -6.04 56.34 39.16
C ALA A 241 -7.27 56.21 40.07
N LYS A 242 -7.71 54.98 40.34
CA LYS A 242 -8.81 54.71 41.29
C LYS A 242 -8.48 55.13 42.72
N VAL A 243 -7.23 54.93 43.16
CA VAL A 243 -6.73 55.42 44.46
C VAL A 243 -6.75 56.93 44.56
N ASP A 244 -6.29 57.61 43.50
CA ASP A 244 -6.25 59.07 43.48
C ASP A 244 -7.67 59.65 43.59
N ALA A 245 -8.63 59.08 42.86
CA ALA A 245 -10.05 59.43 42.97
C ALA A 245 -10.63 59.17 44.37
N ALA A 246 -10.27 58.03 45.00
CA ALA A 246 -10.70 57.71 46.36
C ALA A 246 -10.14 58.71 47.40
N LYS A 247 -8.87 59.10 47.26
CA LYS A 247 -8.22 60.09 48.14
C LYS A 247 -8.86 61.47 48.01
N GLU A 248 -9.21 61.88 46.79
CA GLU A 248 -9.95 63.12 46.53
C GLU A 248 -11.35 63.09 47.17
N ALA A 249 -12.07 61.96 47.08
CA ALA A 249 -13.36 61.79 47.76
C ALA A 249 -13.24 61.88 49.29
N ILE A 250 -12.19 61.29 49.89
CA ILE A 250 -11.90 61.41 51.33
C ILE A 250 -11.57 62.85 51.73
N ASP A 251 -10.83 63.58 50.89
CA ASP A 251 -10.53 64.99 51.13
C ASP A 251 -11.79 65.86 51.15
N ASN A 252 -12.74 65.56 50.26
CA ASN A 252 -13.99 66.30 50.12
C ASN A 252 -15.06 65.95 51.17
N ALA A 253 -14.99 64.78 51.81
CA ALA A 253 -15.91 64.37 52.87
C ALA A 253 -15.84 65.31 54.09
N THR A 254 -16.96 65.69 54.69
CA THR A 254 -16.97 66.60 55.86
C THR A 254 -17.25 65.87 57.16
N THR A 255 -17.94 64.73 57.12
CA THR A 255 -18.27 63.92 58.30
C THR A 255 -17.49 62.61 58.35
N ASN A 256 -17.38 62.01 59.54
CA ASN A 256 -16.76 60.68 59.70
C ASN A 256 -17.44 59.61 58.82
N ALA A 257 -18.77 59.64 58.71
CA ALA A 257 -19.54 58.67 57.94
C ALA A 257 -19.25 58.77 56.42
N GLU A 258 -19.12 59.98 55.90
CA GLU A 258 -18.76 60.19 54.49
C GLU A 258 -17.32 59.75 54.21
N VAL A 259 -16.38 59.96 55.16
CA VAL A 259 -15.01 59.45 55.03
C VAL A 259 -15.00 57.91 54.97
N ASP A 260 -15.76 57.25 55.84
CA ASP A 260 -15.89 55.79 55.84
C ASP A 260 -16.53 55.24 54.55
N GLN A 261 -17.53 55.94 54.02
CA GLN A 261 -18.14 55.60 52.74
C GLN A 261 -17.14 55.76 51.58
N ALA A 262 -16.47 56.90 51.48
CA ALA A 262 -15.46 57.15 50.45
C ALA A 262 -14.30 56.14 50.51
N LYS A 263 -13.87 55.75 51.73
CA LYS A 263 -12.90 54.68 51.95
C LYS A 263 -13.40 53.33 51.44
N THR A 264 -14.66 52.98 51.73
CA THR A 264 -15.28 51.71 51.33
C THR A 264 -15.44 51.62 49.81
N ASP A 265 -15.94 52.68 49.18
CA ASP A 265 -16.10 52.76 47.73
C ASP A 265 -14.74 52.73 47.03
N GLY A 266 -13.77 53.51 47.52
CA GLY A 266 -12.41 53.50 47.01
C GLY A 266 -11.74 52.13 47.11
N THR A 267 -11.93 51.43 48.24
CA THR A 267 -11.43 50.04 48.40
C THR A 267 -12.06 49.10 47.37
N THR A 268 -13.38 49.21 47.16
CA THR A 268 -14.12 48.37 46.19
C THR A 268 -13.63 48.62 44.76
N GLU A 269 -13.50 49.88 44.37
CA GLU A 269 -13.03 50.26 43.03
C GLU A 269 -11.61 49.76 42.75
N VAL A 270 -10.67 49.94 43.69
CA VAL A 270 -9.29 49.48 43.52
C VAL A 270 -9.20 47.96 43.46
N THR A 271 -9.92 47.25 44.34
CA THR A 271 -9.91 45.78 44.35
C THR A 271 -10.54 45.16 43.10
N SER A 272 -11.45 45.88 42.43
CA SER A 272 -12.11 45.44 41.19
C SER A 272 -11.21 45.42 39.95
N VAL A 273 -10.05 46.10 39.97
CA VAL A 273 -9.12 46.15 38.84
C VAL A 273 -8.64 44.74 38.49
N ASN A 274 -9.05 44.20 37.35
CA ASN A 274 -8.67 42.85 36.95
C ASN A 274 -8.29 42.84 35.46
N PRO A 275 -6.99 42.93 35.12
CA PRO A 275 -6.56 42.96 33.73
C PRO A 275 -6.76 41.60 33.03
N GLU A 276 -7.23 41.67 31.80
CA GLU A 276 -7.31 40.51 30.90
C GLU A 276 -5.95 40.29 30.21
N ALA A 277 -5.49 39.04 30.16
CA ALA A 277 -4.27 38.68 29.43
C ALA A 277 -4.57 38.53 27.94
N VAL A 278 -3.86 39.25 27.08
CA VAL A 278 -4.13 39.28 25.63
C VAL A 278 -2.97 38.70 24.83
N ALA A 279 -1.73 39.08 25.16
CA ALA A 279 -0.56 38.75 24.34
C ALA A 279 -0.27 37.25 24.28
N LYS A 280 -0.14 36.58 25.44
CA LYS A 280 0.20 35.14 25.51
C LYS A 280 -0.89 34.23 24.93
N PRO A 281 -2.19 34.40 25.26
CA PRO A 281 -3.25 33.58 24.68
C PRO A 281 -3.32 33.68 23.15
N ALA A 282 -3.20 34.90 22.60
CA ALA A 282 -3.19 35.10 21.15
C ALA A 282 -1.98 34.43 20.46
N ALA A 283 -0.80 34.49 21.07
CA ALA A 283 0.40 33.83 20.56
C ALA A 283 0.27 32.29 20.56
N LYS A 284 -0.26 31.70 21.65
CA LYS A 284 -0.48 30.24 21.73
C LYS A 284 -1.47 29.75 20.67
N LYS A 285 -2.56 30.50 20.44
CA LYS A 285 -3.53 30.20 19.38
C LYS A 285 -2.86 30.14 17.99
N ALA A 286 -1.94 31.06 17.70
CA ALA A 286 -1.22 31.05 16.43
C ALA A 286 -0.30 29.83 16.28
N ILE A 287 0.30 29.33 17.37
CA ILE A 287 1.07 28.07 17.37
C ILE A 287 0.16 26.86 17.10
N ASP A 288 -1.05 26.84 17.69
CA ASP A 288 -2.04 25.78 17.43
C ASP A 288 -2.48 25.77 15.97
N GLU A 289 -2.70 26.94 15.36
CA GLU A 289 -3.04 27.08 13.95
C GLU A 289 -1.88 26.61 13.04
N ALA A 290 -0.63 26.95 13.37
CA ALA A 290 0.55 26.47 12.65
C ALA A 290 0.71 24.94 12.75
N LEU A 291 0.54 24.37 13.94
CA LEU A 291 0.59 22.92 14.15
C LEU A 291 -0.49 22.21 13.36
N LYS A 292 -1.72 22.73 13.36
CA LYS A 292 -2.81 22.17 12.57
C LYS A 292 -2.48 22.19 11.08
N ALA A 293 -2.05 23.33 10.56
CA ALA A 293 -1.66 23.46 9.15
C ALA A 293 -0.56 22.47 8.77
N LYS A 294 0.43 22.28 9.66
CA LYS A 294 1.53 21.35 9.40
C LYS A 294 1.10 19.89 9.43
N ASN A 295 0.23 19.52 10.36
CA ASN A 295 -0.36 18.18 10.40
C ASN A 295 -1.18 17.89 9.13
N ASP A 296 -1.95 18.87 8.65
CA ASP A 296 -2.73 18.76 7.41
C ASP A 296 -1.79 18.55 6.19
N GLU A 297 -0.64 19.24 6.13
CA GLU A 297 0.39 19.04 5.10
C GLU A 297 1.00 17.63 5.14
N ILE A 298 1.35 17.14 6.34
CA ILE A 298 1.89 15.78 6.56
C ILE A 298 0.86 14.72 6.15
N ASP A 299 -0.42 14.94 6.47
CA ASP A 299 -1.50 14.02 6.10
C ASP A 299 -1.69 13.89 4.59
N ALA A 300 -1.52 15.00 3.86
CA ALA A 300 -1.63 15.04 2.41
C ALA A 300 -0.47 14.35 1.67
N ARG A 301 0.65 14.05 2.33
CA ARG A 301 1.79 13.34 1.73
C ARG A 301 1.43 11.87 1.50
N THR A 302 1.37 11.46 0.24
CA THR A 302 0.99 10.08 -0.18
C THR A 302 2.18 9.13 -0.27
N ASP A 303 3.39 9.67 -0.31
CA ASP A 303 4.63 8.90 -0.33
C ASP A 303 5.02 8.37 1.05
N LEU A 304 4.50 8.97 2.12
CA LEU A 304 4.69 8.52 3.51
C LEU A 304 3.71 7.41 3.89
N THR A 305 4.15 6.55 4.80
CA THR A 305 3.28 5.63 5.53
C THR A 305 2.66 6.28 6.77
N ASP A 306 1.64 5.64 7.34
CA ASP A 306 0.94 6.11 8.54
C ASP A 306 1.89 6.16 9.76
N GLU A 307 2.86 5.24 9.84
CA GLU A 307 3.90 5.24 10.86
C GLU A 307 4.86 6.44 10.70
N GLU A 308 5.33 6.73 9.49
CA GLU A 308 6.19 7.88 9.19
C GLU A 308 5.45 9.21 9.47
N LYS A 309 4.16 9.30 9.10
CA LYS A 309 3.29 10.44 9.43
C LYS A 309 3.15 10.62 10.93
N THR A 310 2.94 9.54 11.68
CA THR A 310 2.78 9.59 13.14
C THR A 310 4.01 10.15 13.82
N VAL A 311 5.21 9.70 13.40
CA VAL A 311 6.48 10.24 13.91
C VAL A 311 6.63 11.72 13.58
N ALA A 312 6.33 12.13 12.35
CA ALA A 312 6.43 13.52 11.93
C ALA A 312 5.48 14.45 12.72
N LYS A 313 4.22 14.02 12.93
CA LYS A 313 3.24 14.78 13.72
C LYS A 313 3.66 14.90 15.20
N ALA A 314 4.28 13.86 15.75
CA ALA A 314 4.81 13.90 17.11
C ALA A 314 5.94 14.92 17.25
N ASP A 315 6.86 15.00 16.28
CA ASP A 315 7.91 16.03 16.24
C ASP A 315 7.33 17.44 16.12
N ALA A 316 6.39 17.66 15.18
CA ALA A 316 5.69 18.94 15.04
C ALA A 316 4.99 19.37 16.33
N LYS A 317 4.33 18.42 17.01
CA LYS A 317 3.70 18.68 18.31
C LYS A 317 4.72 19.03 19.40
N ALA A 318 5.86 18.33 19.46
CA ALA A 318 6.92 18.64 20.41
C ALA A 318 7.48 20.06 20.21
N LYS A 319 7.69 20.49 18.96
CA LYS A 319 8.09 21.87 18.62
C LYS A 319 7.03 22.90 19.04
N ALA A 320 5.75 22.60 18.80
CA ALA A 320 4.65 23.47 19.21
C ALA A 320 4.54 23.62 20.75
N ASP A 321 4.71 22.52 21.49
CA ASP A 321 4.68 22.53 22.95
C ASP A 321 5.89 23.30 23.55
N ALA A 322 7.07 23.15 22.94
CA ALA A 322 8.25 23.95 23.28
C ALA A 322 8.03 25.45 23.05
N ALA A 323 7.39 25.83 21.93
CA ALA A 323 7.03 27.21 21.63
C ALA A 323 6.03 27.79 22.65
N LYS A 324 5.01 27.03 23.04
CA LYS A 324 4.05 27.47 24.08
C LYS A 324 4.72 27.68 25.43
N THR A 325 5.68 26.83 25.79
CA THR A 325 6.51 27.00 26.99
C THR A 325 7.34 28.27 26.93
N ALA A 326 7.94 28.58 25.77
CA ALA A 326 8.68 29.83 25.57
C ALA A 326 7.77 31.06 25.69
N ILE A 327 6.54 31.00 25.17
CA ILE A 327 5.52 32.06 25.31
C ILE A 327 5.12 32.24 26.79
N ASP A 328 4.96 31.15 27.54
CA ASP A 328 4.65 31.21 28.98
C ASP A 328 5.75 31.90 29.78
N ASN A 329 7.01 31.63 29.43
CA ASN A 329 8.18 32.21 30.10
C ASN A 329 8.49 33.66 29.67
N ALA A 330 7.95 34.12 28.54
CA ALA A 330 8.16 35.49 28.07
C ALA A 330 7.49 36.50 29.00
N THR A 331 8.21 37.56 29.39
CA THR A 331 7.66 38.60 30.27
C THR A 331 7.18 39.83 29.51
N THR A 332 7.67 40.09 28.30
CA THR A 332 7.30 41.27 27.49
C THR A 332 6.54 40.89 26.22
N ASN A 333 5.76 41.83 25.68
CA ASN A 333 5.06 41.64 24.40
C ASN A 333 6.01 41.30 23.25
N ASN A 334 7.21 41.88 23.23
CA ASN A 334 8.23 41.60 22.21
C ASN A 334 8.75 40.16 22.33
N ALA A 335 9.05 39.70 23.55
CA ALA A 335 9.49 38.32 23.78
C ALA A 335 8.40 37.30 23.43
N VAL A 336 7.13 37.59 23.73
CA VAL A 336 5.98 36.76 23.30
C VAL A 336 5.90 36.68 21.77
N THR A 337 6.06 37.82 21.09
CA THR A 337 6.04 37.89 19.61
C THR A 337 7.19 37.11 18.98
N GLN A 338 8.39 37.19 19.57
CA GLN A 338 9.55 36.44 19.13
C GLN A 338 9.33 34.93 19.32
N ALA A 339 8.92 34.49 20.52
CA ALA A 339 8.64 33.09 20.81
C ALA A 339 7.54 32.51 19.90
N LYS A 340 6.50 33.29 19.59
CA LYS A 340 5.47 32.95 18.60
C LYS A 340 6.09 32.70 17.22
N THR A 341 6.93 33.62 16.76
CA THR A 341 7.50 33.60 15.40
C THR A 341 8.49 32.44 15.23
N ASP A 342 9.38 32.27 16.20
CA ASP A 342 10.36 31.17 16.20
C ASP A 342 9.64 29.82 16.31
N GLY A 343 8.66 29.73 17.21
CA GLY A 343 7.85 28.53 17.39
C GLY A 343 7.09 28.11 16.13
N ALA A 344 6.44 29.06 15.45
CA ALA A 344 5.75 28.79 14.19
C ALA A 344 6.72 28.34 13.09
N THR A 345 7.91 28.94 13.04
CA THR A 345 8.97 28.56 12.10
C THR A 345 9.45 27.13 12.34
N GLU A 346 9.74 26.79 13.61
CA GLU A 346 10.19 25.45 14.00
C GLU A 346 9.16 24.36 13.69
N VAL A 347 7.87 24.63 13.91
CA VAL A 347 6.78 23.72 13.54
C VAL A 347 6.72 23.54 12.02
N ASN A 348 6.79 24.63 11.25
CA ASN A 348 6.73 24.59 9.78
C ASN A 348 7.91 23.83 9.15
N ASN A 349 9.07 23.85 9.81
CA ASN A 349 10.29 23.18 9.35
C ASN A 349 10.26 21.65 9.49
N VAL A 350 9.25 21.06 10.14
CA VAL A 350 9.13 19.60 10.25
C VAL A 350 8.82 18.98 8.89
N ASN A 351 9.82 18.41 8.23
CA ASN A 351 9.65 17.83 6.89
C ASN A 351 10.14 16.38 6.85
N PRO A 352 9.24 15.38 6.98
CA PRO A 352 9.63 13.98 6.96
C PRO A 352 10.02 13.48 5.55
N THR A 353 11.08 12.68 5.52
CA THR A 353 11.54 11.96 4.33
C THR A 353 10.87 10.59 4.27
N ALA A 354 10.35 10.19 3.10
CA ALA A 354 9.79 8.86 2.91
C ALA A 354 10.90 7.81 2.74
N GLU A 355 10.81 6.69 3.46
CA GLU A 355 11.82 5.63 3.44
C GLU A 355 11.24 4.30 2.95
N ALA A 356 10.07 3.91 3.45
CA ALA A 356 9.52 2.58 3.19
C ALA A 356 9.20 2.32 1.71
N LYS A 357 8.41 3.20 1.08
CA LYS A 357 7.99 3.03 -0.32
C LYS A 357 9.15 3.12 -1.31
N PRO A 358 10.08 4.10 -1.22
CA PRO A 358 11.24 4.15 -2.11
C PRO A 358 12.12 2.89 -2.03
N ALA A 359 12.40 2.41 -0.81
CA ALA A 359 13.20 1.21 -0.62
C ALA A 359 12.52 -0.04 -1.22
N ALA A 360 11.21 -0.19 -1.04
CA ALA A 360 10.43 -1.29 -1.62
C ALA A 360 10.42 -1.25 -3.15
N LYS A 361 10.21 -0.07 -3.76
CA LYS A 361 10.26 0.06 -5.23
C LYS A 361 11.63 -0.29 -5.80
N LYS A 362 12.72 0.08 -5.12
CA LYS A 362 14.07 -0.30 -5.51
C LYS A 362 14.25 -1.83 -5.53
N ALA A 363 13.73 -2.53 -4.53
CA ALA A 363 13.80 -4.01 -4.49
C ALA A 363 13.07 -4.67 -5.68
N ILE A 364 11.93 -4.09 -6.11
CA ILE A 364 11.21 -4.54 -7.31
C ILE A 364 12.04 -4.28 -8.59
N ASP A 365 12.67 -3.11 -8.69
CA ASP A 365 13.57 -2.79 -9.81
C ASP A 365 14.78 -3.73 -9.89
N ASP A 366 15.39 -4.04 -8.76
CA ASP A 366 16.51 -4.98 -8.67
C ASP A 366 16.06 -6.40 -9.08
N ALA A 367 14.87 -6.85 -8.65
CA ALA A 367 14.31 -8.15 -9.04
C ALA A 367 13.96 -8.23 -10.53
N LEU A 368 13.36 -7.17 -11.10
CA LEU A 368 13.06 -7.10 -12.53
C LEU A 368 14.34 -7.15 -13.37
N LYS A 369 15.39 -6.43 -12.96
CA LYS A 369 16.69 -6.46 -13.62
C LYS A 369 17.26 -7.88 -13.62
N ALA A 370 17.32 -8.53 -12.46
CA ALA A 370 17.82 -9.89 -12.33
C ALA A 370 17.02 -10.88 -13.20
N LYS A 371 15.70 -10.74 -13.26
CA LYS A 371 14.85 -11.63 -14.07
C LYS A 371 15.05 -11.44 -15.58
N ASN A 372 15.22 -10.19 -16.02
CA ASN A 372 15.53 -9.90 -17.42
C ASN A 372 16.89 -10.49 -17.82
N ASP A 373 17.90 -10.40 -16.94
CA ASP A 373 19.23 -11.00 -17.16
C ASP A 373 19.14 -12.54 -17.27
N GLU A 374 18.31 -13.20 -16.44
CA GLU A 374 18.02 -14.65 -16.53
C GLU A 374 17.37 -15.02 -17.88
N ILE A 375 16.36 -14.26 -18.32
CA ILE A 375 15.68 -14.47 -19.61
C ILE A 375 16.65 -14.27 -20.79
N ASP A 376 17.53 -13.27 -20.71
CA ASP A 376 18.52 -13.02 -21.76
C ASP A 376 19.52 -14.15 -21.93
N ALA A 377 19.93 -14.77 -20.81
CA ALA A 377 20.89 -15.88 -20.81
C ALA A 377 20.33 -17.19 -21.42
N ARG A 378 19.02 -17.33 -21.56
CA ARG A 378 18.39 -18.53 -22.13
C ARG A 378 18.60 -18.62 -23.64
N ALA A 379 19.32 -19.65 -24.09
CA ALA A 379 19.64 -19.89 -25.51
C ALA A 379 18.58 -20.73 -26.26
N ASP A 380 17.70 -21.41 -25.50
CA ASP A 380 16.60 -22.22 -26.01
C ASP A 380 15.42 -21.37 -26.52
N LEU A 381 15.34 -20.11 -26.09
CA LEU A 381 14.35 -19.12 -26.53
C LEU A 381 14.80 -18.36 -27.77
N THR A 382 13.81 -17.89 -28.52
CA THR A 382 13.95 -16.87 -29.56
C THR A 382 13.84 -15.45 -28.99
N ASP A 383 14.27 -14.45 -29.76
CA ASP A 383 14.21 -13.03 -29.40
C ASP A 383 12.76 -12.56 -29.18
N GLU A 384 11.80 -13.11 -29.94
CA GLU A 384 10.38 -12.84 -29.75
C GLU A 384 9.83 -13.43 -28.43
N GLU A 385 10.16 -14.68 -28.10
CA GLU A 385 9.77 -15.32 -26.82
C GLU A 385 10.40 -14.59 -25.62
N LYS A 386 11.68 -14.16 -25.73
CA LYS A 386 12.34 -13.32 -24.72
C LYS A 386 11.64 -11.99 -24.53
N THR A 387 11.30 -11.31 -25.62
CA THR A 387 10.63 -10.00 -25.58
C THR A 387 9.29 -10.09 -24.87
N ALA A 388 8.49 -11.12 -25.18
CA ALA A 388 7.21 -11.36 -24.51
C ALA A 388 7.38 -11.60 -23.00
N ALA A 389 8.37 -12.42 -22.61
CA ALA A 389 8.61 -12.72 -21.20
C ALA A 389 9.12 -11.52 -20.39
N LYS A 390 10.00 -10.68 -20.97
CA LYS A 390 10.42 -9.43 -20.32
C LYS A 390 9.26 -8.44 -20.17
N ALA A 391 8.35 -8.40 -21.13
CA ALA A 391 7.16 -7.56 -21.06
C ALA A 391 6.23 -8.02 -19.91
N ASP A 392 6.03 -9.33 -19.75
CA ASP A 392 5.27 -9.89 -18.61
C ASP A 392 5.95 -9.58 -17.26
N ALA A 393 7.27 -9.81 -17.14
CA ALA A 393 8.03 -9.45 -15.93
C ALA A 393 7.92 -7.96 -15.59
N LYS A 394 7.99 -7.08 -16.61
CA LYS A 394 7.79 -5.64 -16.41
C LYS A 394 6.37 -5.30 -15.97
N ALA A 395 5.35 -5.94 -16.53
CA ALA A 395 3.96 -5.72 -16.12
C ALA A 395 3.74 -6.13 -14.66
N LYS A 396 4.28 -7.26 -14.22
CA LYS A 396 4.25 -7.69 -12.81
C LYS A 396 4.97 -6.70 -11.88
N ALA A 397 6.14 -6.20 -12.29
CA ALA A 397 6.89 -5.19 -11.55
C ALA A 397 6.12 -3.87 -11.42
N ASP A 398 5.50 -3.39 -12.50
CA ASP A 398 4.70 -2.16 -12.50
C ASP A 398 3.46 -2.30 -11.59
N ALA A 399 2.77 -3.44 -11.63
CA ALA A 399 1.64 -3.75 -10.74
C ALA A 399 2.06 -3.80 -9.25
N ALA A 400 3.24 -4.34 -8.95
CA ALA A 400 3.80 -4.35 -7.60
C ALA A 400 4.11 -2.92 -7.11
N LYS A 401 4.71 -2.07 -7.95
CA LYS A 401 4.97 -0.66 -7.61
C LYS A 401 3.69 0.11 -7.33
N GLN A 402 2.62 -0.15 -8.11
CA GLN A 402 1.31 0.44 -7.86
C GLN A 402 0.71 -0.03 -6.53
N SER A 403 0.90 -1.31 -6.18
CA SER A 403 0.49 -1.84 -4.87
C SER A 403 1.26 -1.17 -3.72
N ILE A 404 2.57 -0.92 -3.89
CA ILE A 404 3.39 -0.16 -2.93
C ILE A 404 2.91 1.30 -2.81
N ASP A 405 2.53 1.94 -3.91
CA ASP A 405 1.98 3.30 -3.90
C ASP A 405 0.69 3.39 -3.10
N ASN A 406 -0.18 2.39 -3.23
CA ASN A 406 -1.47 2.32 -2.54
C ASN A 406 -1.36 1.88 -1.06
N ALA A 407 -0.28 1.22 -0.67
CA ALA A 407 -0.07 0.79 0.71
C ALA A 407 0.05 2.01 1.66
N THR A 408 -0.67 1.99 2.78
CA THR A 408 -0.64 3.08 3.76
C THR A 408 0.27 2.79 4.94
N THR A 409 0.52 1.52 5.28
CA THR A 409 1.36 1.11 6.42
C THR A 409 2.68 0.48 5.96
N ASN A 410 3.71 0.53 6.80
CA ASN A 410 4.99 -0.18 6.55
C ASN A 410 4.83 -1.68 6.28
N ASP A 411 3.91 -2.34 6.99
CA ASP A 411 3.64 -3.77 6.82
C ASP A 411 3.06 -4.07 5.44
N ALA A 412 2.05 -3.30 5.01
CA ALA A 412 1.48 -3.40 3.67
C ALA A 412 2.51 -3.10 2.56
N VAL A 413 3.41 -2.13 2.76
CA VAL A 413 4.53 -1.86 1.83
C VAL A 413 5.45 -3.08 1.75
N THR A 414 5.79 -3.68 2.89
CA THR A 414 6.64 -4.87 2.96
C THR A 414 5.99 -6.07 2.29
N GLN A 415 4.69 -6.27 2.48
CA GLN A 415 3.92 -7.32 1.84
C GLN A 415 3.89 -7.13 0.32
N ALA A 416 3.52 -5.94 -0.17
CA ALA A 416 3.51 -5.61 -1.59
C ALA A 416 4.89 -5.77 -2.24
N LYS A 417 5.97 -5.42 -1.53
CA LYS A 417 7.35 -5.68 -1.95
C LYS A 417 7.60 -7.17 -2.14
N ASN A 418 7.31 -7.98 -1.12
CA ASN A 418 7.61 -9.42 -1.14
C ASN A 418 6.78 -10.16 -2.20
N ASP A 419 5.49 -9.84 -2.30
CA ASP A 419 4.59 -10.41 -3.31
C ASP A 419 5.04 -10.00 -4.71
N GLY A 420 5.38 -8.72 -4.92
CA GLY A 420 5.89 -8.22 -6.19
C GLY A 420 7.19 -8.87 -6.63
N VAL A 421 8.17 -9.04 -5.73
CA VAL A 421 9.41 -9.76 -6.02
C VAL A 421 9.12 -11.21 -6.41
N THR A 422 8.20 -11.87 -5.70
CA THR A 422 7.80 -13.25 -5.98
C THR A 422 7.16 -13.38 -7.36
N GLU A 423 6.21 -12.49 -7.69
CA GLU A 423 5.51 -12.46 -8.98
C GLU A 423 6.47 -12.21 -10.16
N VAL A 424 7.42 -11.28 -10.00
CA VAL A 424 8.45 -11.03 -11.02
C VAL A 424 9.35 -12.25 -11.21
N ASN A 425 9.82 -12.87 -10.12
CA ASN A 425 10.70 -14.04 -10.20
C ASN A 425 10.02 -15.28 -10.80
N ASN A 426 8.70 -15.39 -10.64
CA ASN A 426 7.89 -16.50 -11.16
C ASN A 426 7.62 -16.43 -12.67
N VAL A 427 7.99 -15.34 -13.35
CA VAL A 427 7.87 -15.28 -14.81
C VAL A 427 8.73 -16.36 -15.44
N ASN A 428 8.13 -17.27 -16.18
CA ASN A 428 8.84 -18.35 -16.85
C ASN A 428 8.41 -18.44 -18.31
N PRO A 429 9.29 -18.10 -19.27
CA PRO A 429 8.96 -18.20 -20.70
C PRO A 429 8.71 -19.64 -21.14
N THR A 430 7.68 -19.83 -21.95
CA THR A 430 7.40 -21.07 -22.68
C THR A 430 8.33 -21.18 -23.88
N VAL A 431 8.93 -22.36 -24.08
CA VAL A 431 9.76 -22.68 -25.25
C VAL A 431 8.95 -23.52 -26.23
N GLU A 432 8.65 -22.97 -27.41
CA GLU A 432 7.80 -23.65 -28.38
C GLU A 432 8.47 -23.80 -29.76
N VAL A 433 9.14 -22.75 -30.21
CA VAL A 433 9.52 -22.63 -31.63
C VAL A 433 10.65 -23.58 -32.02
N LYS A 434 11.75 -23.62 -31.26
CA LYS A 434 12.88 -24.53 -31.55
C LYS A 434 12.52 -26.02 -31.39
N PRO A 435 11.84 -26.47 -30.31
CA PRO A 435 11.44 -27.86 -30.17
C PRO A 435 10.52 -28.35 -31.30
N ALA A 436 9.52 -27.54 -31.69
CA ALA A 436 8.62 -27.88 -32.78
C ALA A 436 9.36 -28.01 -34.13
N ALA A 437 10.31 -27.11 -34.41
CA ALA A 437 11.13 -27.17 -35.61
C ALA A 437 12.04 -28.41 -35.64
N LYS A 438 12.69 -28.77 -34.53
CA LYS A 438 13.51 -29.99 -34.45
C LYS A 438 12.69 -31.25 -34.67
N LYS A 439 11.46 -31.30 -34.14
CA LYS A 439 10.54 -32.42 -34.39
C LYS A 439 10.23 -32.59 -35.87
N ALA A 440 10.01 -31.50 -36.60
CA ALA A 440 9.77 -31.56 -38.04
C ALA A 440 10.97 -32.12 -38.83
N ILE A 441 12.20 -31.82 -38.40
CA ILE A 441 13.42 -32.43 -38.97
C ILE A 441 13.48 -33.93 -38.67
N ASP A 442 13.14 -34.34 -37.45
CA ASP A 442 13.10 -35.76 -37.08
C ASP A 442 12.06 -36.55 -37.88
N ASP A 443 10.87 -35.99 -38.07
CA ASP A 443 9.82 -36.58 -38.88
C ASP A 443 10.27 -36.72 -40.36
N ALA A 444 10.94 -35.70 -40.91
CA ALA A 444 11.49 -35.74 -42.27
C ALA A 444 12.63 -36.77 -42.43
N LEU A 445 13.54 -36.84 -41.45
CA LEU A 445 14.62 -37.83 -41.41
C LEU A 445 14.06 -39.26 -41.42
N LYS A 446 13.05 -39.52 -40.58
CA LYS A 446 12.38 -40.82 -40.52
C LYS A 446 11.74 -41.18 -41.86
N ALA A 447 10.91 -40.29 -42.41
CA ALA A 447 10.24 -40.52 -43.69
C ALA A 447 11.23 -40.79 -44.84
N LYS A 448 12.37 -40.09 -44.85
CA LYS A 448 13.37 -40.29 -45.89
C LYS A 448 14.14 -41.59 -45.74
N ASN A 449 14.48 -41.99 -44.51
CA ASN A 449 15.08 -43.29 -44.24
C ASN A 449 14.15 -44.44 -44.69
N ASP A 450 12.85 -44.33 -44.39
CA ASP A 450 11.84 -45.31 -44.81
C ASP A 450 11.78 -45.42 -46.36
N ALA A 451 11.86 -44.28 -47.07
CA ALA A 451 11.91 -44.25 -48.53
C ALA A 451 13.19 -44.88 -49.12
N ILE A 452 14.35 -44.69 -48.48
CA ILE A 452 15.62 -45.34 -48.87
C ILE A 452 15.54 -46.85 -48.63
N ASP A 453 14.94 -47.29 -47.53
CA ASP A 453 14.78 -48.71 -47.22
C ASP A 453 13.89 -49.43 -48.23
N ALA A 454 12.84 -48.77 -48.70
CA ALA A 454 11.91 -49.30 -49.69
C ALA A 454 12.53 -49.53 -51.08
N ARG A 455 13.69 -48.93 -51.38
CA ARG A 455 14.36 -49.11 -52.66
C ARG A 455 15.00 -50.48 -52.78
N THR A 456 14.56 -51.27 -53.76
CA THR A 456 15.04 -52.64 -54.02
C THR A 456 16.23 -52.70 -54.98
N ASP A 457 16.47 -51.63 -55.71
CA ASP A 457 17.57 -51.46 -56.65
C ASP A 457 18.91 -51.18 -55.96
N LEU A 458 18.89 -50.67 -54.73
CA LEU A 458 20.08 -50.41 -53.91
C LEU A 458 20.55 -51.66 -53.15
N THR A 459 21.85 -51.70 -52.85
CA THR A 459 22.44 -52.63 -51.87
C THR A 459 22.40 -52.05 -50.46
N ASP A 460 22.66 -52.88 -49.46
CA ASP A 460 22.67 -52.48 -48.05
C ASP A 460 23.79 -51.46 -47.76
N GLU A 461 24.93 -51.58 -48.44
CA GLU A 461 26.05 -50.64 -48.34
C GLU A 461 25.65 -49.25 -48.89
N GLU A 462 25.02 -49.20 -50.07
CA GLU A 462 24.49 -47.97 -50.67
C GLU A 462 23.39 -47.33 -49.80
N LYS A 463 22.49 -48.15 -49.23
CA LYS A 463 21.47 -47.67 -48.26
C LYS A 463 22.09 -47.09 -47.00
N THR A 464 23.12 -47.76 -46.45
CA THR A 464 23.80 -47.31 -45.23
C THR A 464 24.49 -45.97 -45.45
N ALA A 465 25.19 -45.80 -46.58
CA ALA A 465 25.82 -44.54 -46.94
C ALA A 465 24.77 -43.42 -47.13
N ALA A 466 23.66 -43.70 -47.82
CA ALA A 466 22.59 -42.74 -48.02
C ALA A 466 21.96 -42.29 -46.69
N LYS A 467 21.63 -43.23 -45.79
CA LYS A 467 21.08 -42.92 -44.46
C LYS A 467 22.04 -42.10 -43.61
N ALA A 468 23.35 -42.34 -43.71
CA ALA A 468 24.35 -41.56 -43.02
C ALA A 468 24.38 -40.10 -43.53
N ASP A 469 24.27 -39.87 -44.84
CA ASP A 469 24.16 -38.53 -45.42
C ASP A 469 22.88 -37.82 -44.98
N VAL A 470 21.71 -38.48 -45.06
CA VAL A 470 20.44 -37.92 -44.58
C VAL A 470 20.54 -37.52 -43.09
N LYS A 471 21.15 -38.38 -42.26
CA LYS A 471 21.36 -38.09 -40.85
C LYS A 471 22.28 -36.88 -40.64
N ALA A 472 23.38 -36.77 -41.39
CA ALA A 472 24.28 -35.62 -41.31
C ALA A 472 23.56 -34.31 -41.68
N LYS A 473 22.74 -34.31 -42.73
CA LYS A 473 21.90 -33.16 -43.11
C LYS A 473 20.88 -32.80 -42.02
N ALA A 474 20.24 -33.79 -41.41
CA ALA A 474 19.31 -33.59 -40.30
C ALA A 474 20.00 -33.00 -39.06
N ASP A 475 21.18 -33.50 -38.69
CA ASP A 475 21.97 -32.99 -37.56
C ASP A 475 22.42 -31.53 -37.83
N ALA A 476 22.89 -31.22 -39.04
CA ALA A 476 23.23 -29.86 -39.44
C ALA A 476 22.03 -28.89 -39.38
N ALA A 477 20.84 -29.35 -39.80
CA ALA A 477 19.61 -28.59 -39.69
C ALA A 477 19.21 -28.30 -38.24
N LYS A 478 19.31 -29.29 -37.35
CA LYS A 478 19.06 -29.10 -35.92
C LYS A 478 20.03 -28.10 -35.30
N GLN A 479 21.30 -28.14 -35.68
CA GLN A 479 22.30 -27.18 -35.23
C GLN A 479 22.02 -25.75 -35.75
N ALA A 480 21.54 -25.62 -36.99
CA ALA A 480 21.08 -24.34 -37.53
C ALA A 480 19.86 -23.80 -36.76
N ILE A 481 18.91 -24.65 -36.37
CA ILE A 481 17.77 -24.30 -35.51
C ILE A 481 18.25 -23.84 -34.12
N ASP A 482 19.22 -24.53 -33.53
CA ASP A 482 19.80 -24.14 -32.24
C ASP A 482 20.44 -22.75 -32.29
N ASN A 483 21.16 -22.45 -33.37
CA ASN A 483 21.85 -21.17 -33.57
C ASN A 483 20.92 -20.02 -33.97
N ALA A 484 19.75 -20.31 -34.53
CA ALA A 484 18.78 -19.28 -34.90
C ALA A 484 18.28 -18.54 -33.65
N THR A 485 18.28 -17.21 -33.70
CA THR A 485 17.84 -16.37 -32.58
C THR A 485 16.40 -15.88 -32.74
N THR A 486 15.85 -15.84 -33.95
CA THR A 486 14.48 -15.37 -34.21
C THR A 486 13.57 -16.49 -34.70
N ASN A 487 12.26 -16.33 -34.53
CA ASN A 487 11.26 -17.25 -35.06
C ASN A 487 11.42 -17.47 -36.58
N ALA A 488 11.61 -16.39 -37.33
CA ALA A 488 11.84 -16.46 -38.78
C ALA A 488 13.12 -17.23 -39.12
N GLY A 489 14.19 -17.06 -38.34
CA GLY A 489 15.43 -17.83 -38.51
C GLY A 489 15.23 -19.32 -38.26
N VAL A 490 14.47 -19.69 -37.22
CA VAL A 490 14.13 -21.09 -36.93
C VAL A 490 13.29 -21.70 -38.04
N ASP A 491 12.27 -21.00 -38.54
CA ASP A 491 11.43 -21.45 -39.65
C ASP A 491 12.22 -21.63 -40.95
N GLN A 492 13.17 -20.72 -41.22
CA GLN A 492 14.06 -20.84 -42.36
C GLN A 492 15.00 -22.06 -42.22
N ALA A 493 15.60 -22.25 -41.05
CA ALA A 493 16.47 -23.39 -40.77
C ALA A 493 15.71 -24.73 -40.86
N LYS A 494 14.48 -24.77 -40.36
CA LYS A 494 13.54 -25.90 -40.53
C LYS A 494 13.28 -26.18 -42.00
N THR A 495 12.86 -25.17 -42.77
CA THR A 495 12.52 -25.32 -44.20
C THR A 495 13.71 -25.80 -45.02
N ASN A 496 14.87 -25.16 -44.84
CA ASN A 496 16.11 -25.55 -45.50
C ASN A 496 16.51 -26.97 -45.10
N GLY A 497 16.47 -27.29 -43.81
CA GLY A 497 16.79 -28.61 -43.29
C GLY A 497 15.90 -29.72 -43.85
N THR A 498 14.58 -29.50 -43.88
CA THR A 498 13.65 -30.47 -44.49
C THR A 498 13.91 -30.66 -45.98
N THR A 499 14.27 -29.58 -46.69
CA THR A 499 14.60 -29.65 -48.13
C THR A 499 15.87 -30.45 -48.37
N GLU A 500 16.93 -30.19 -47.59
CA GLU A 500 18.20 -30.91 -47.66
C GLU A 500 18.06 -32.39 -47.28
N VAL A 501 17.25 -32.72 -46.27
CA VAL A 501 16.94 -34.10 -45.89
C VAL A 501 16.18 -34.82 -46.99
N THR A 502 15.16 -34.18 -47.56
CA THR A 502 14.29 -34.82 -48.57
C THR A 502 14.93 -34.93 -49.95
N SER A 503 15.94 -34.12 -50.26
CA SER A 503 16.63 -34.12 -51.56
C SER A 503 17.60 -35.28 -51.78
N VAL A 504 18.06 -35.95 -50.71
CA VAL A 504 19.01 -37.07 -50.81
C VAL A 504 18.42 -38.18 -51.69
N ASN A 505 19.04 -38.49 -52.81
CA ASN A 505 18.58 -39.56 -53.69
C ASN A 505 19.78 -40.38 -54.16
N PRO A 506 20.06 -41.54 -53.52
CA PRO A 506 21.23 -42.34 -53.88
C PRO A 506 21.08 -42.94 -55.27
N GLU A 507 22.14 -42.97 -56.05
CA GLU A 507 22.13 -43.70 -57.33
C GLU A 507 22.42 -45.18 -57.07
N ALA A 508 21.69 -46.07 -57.76
CA ALA A 508 21.98 -47.50 -57.71
C ALA A 508 23.12 -47.81 -58.69
N VAL A 509 24.30 -48.12 -58.15
CA VAL A 509 25.51 -48.34 -58.94
C VAL A 509 25.80 -49.82 -59.03
N SER A 510 25.88 -50.50 -57.89
CA SER A 510 26.36 -51.88 -57.77
C SER A 510 25.60 -52.87 -58.67
N LYS A 511 24.26 -52.91 -58.54
CA LYS A 511 23.41 -53.78 -59.38
C LYS A 511 23.37 -53.34 -60.85
N THR A 512 23.44 -52.05 -61.11
CA THR A 512 23.37 -51.49 -62.48
C THR A 512 24.64 -51.82 -63.26
N GLU A 513 25.81 -51.62 -62.66
CA GLU A 513 27.10 -51.96 -63.25
C GLU A 513 27.24 -53.47 -63.46
N ALA A 514 26.80 -54.28 -62.48
CA ALA A 514 26.76 -55.74 -62.57
C ALA A 514 25.99 -56.23 -63.82
N LYS A 515 24.75 -55.73 -64.00
CA LYS A 515 23.92 -56.06 -65.17
C LYS A 515 24.61 -55.65 -66.47
N LYS A 516 25.13 -54.41 -66.54
CA LYS A 516 25.83 -53.91 -67.72
C LYS A 516 27.07 -54.74 -68.07
N ALA A 517 27.80 -55.22 -67.06
CA ALA A 517 28.97 -56.04 -67.26
C ALA A 517 28.64 -57.43 -67.83
N ILE A 518 27.51 -58.03 -67.45
CA ILE A 518 27.01 -59.28 -68.02
C ILE A 518 26.46 -59.05 -69.44
N GLU A 519 25.72 -57.96 -69.67
CA GLU A 519 25.20 -57.61 -71.00
C GLU A 519 26.34 -57.45 -72.02
N ASN A 520 27.40 -56.72 -71.66
CA ASN A 520 28.58 -56.56 -72.50
C ASN A 520 29.26 -57.91 -72.79
N GLU A 521 29.37 -58.79 -71.79
CA GLU A 521 29.92 -60.13 -71.96
C GLU A 521 29.04 -60.98 -72.90
N ALA A 522 27.72 -60.88 -72.78
CA ALA A 522 26.77 -61.56 -73.66
C ALA A 522 26.87 -61.07 -75.10
N ILE A 523 26.96 -59.75 -75.32
CA ILE A 523 27.17 -59.16 -76.65
C ILE A 523 28.46 -59.71 -77.28
N ALA A 524 29.56 -59.69 -76.52
CA ALA A 524 30.85 -60.22 -76.98
C ALA A 524 30.74 -61.72 -77.33
N LYS A 525 30.03 -62.49 -76.49
CA LYS A 525 29.86 -63.92 -76.71
C LYS A 525 28.99 -64.26 -77.91
N LYS A 526 27.87 -63.55 -78.12
CA LYS A 526 27.01 -63.72 -79.29
C LYS A 526 27.76 -63.39 -80.58
N ALA A 527 28.57 -62.33 -80.59
CA ALA A 527 29.42 -62.00 -81.73
C ALA A 527 30.45 -63.11 -82.02
N ALA A 528 31.04 -63.72 -80.98
CA ALA A 528 31.93 -64.87 -81.13
C ALA A 528 31.20 -66.10 -81.69
N ILE A 529 29.95 -66.36 -81.27
CA ILE A 529 29.10 -67.43 -81.82
C ILE A 529 28.78 -67.17 -83.29
N ASP A 530 28.47 -65.93 -83.67
CA ASP A 530 28.17 -65.56 -85.07
C ASP A 530 29.35 -65.78 -86.02
N ALA A 531 30.57 -65.51 -85.55
CA ALA A 531 31.80 -65.70 -86.31
C ALA A 531 32.17 -67.17 -86.56
N ARG A 532 31.52 -68.13 -85.89
CA ARG A 532 31.78 -69.58 -86.05
C ARG A 532 31.24 -70.07 -87.39
N THR A 533 32.12 -70.47 -88.31
CA THR A 533 31.75 -71.01 -89.63
C THR A 533 31.41 -72.50 -89.61
N ASP A 534 31.75 -73.18 -88.51
CA ASP A 534 31.55 -74.60 -88.27
C ASP A 534 30.19 -74.95 -87.64
N LEU A 535 29.40 -73.94 -87.28
CA LEU A 535 28.05 -74.10 -86.72
C LEU A 535 26.98 -73.79 -87.76
N SER A 536 25.88 -74.57 -87.76
CA SER A 536 24.70 -74.24 -88.56
C SER A 536 24.00 -73.00 -88.00
N GLU A 537 23.26 -72.28 -88.85
CA GLU A 537 22.49 -71.10 -88.43
C GLU A 537 21.48 -71.44 -87.30
N ILE A 538 20.91 -72.65 -87.31
CA ILE A 538 20.03 -73.14 -86.23
C ILE A 538 20.82 -73.37 -84.93
N ALA A 539 22.05 -73.90 -85.01
CA ALA A 539 22.89 -74.12 -83.82
C ALA A 539 23.37 -72.80 -83.21
N LYS A 540 23.71 -71.80 -84.03
CA LYS A 540 24.05 -70.45 -83.55
C LYS A 540 22.89 -69.82 -82.79
N GLU A 541 21.68 -69.92 -83.31
CA GLU A 541 20.49 -69.35 -82.67
C GLU A 541 20.19 -70.02 -81.31
N ILE A 542 20.33 -71.35 -81.22
CA ILE A 542 20.18 -72.08 -79.95
C ILE A 542 21.21 -71.62 -78.91
N LEU A 543 22.48 -71.44 -79.30
CA LEU A 543 23.53 -70.97 -78.40
C LEU A 543 23.31 -69.51 -77.97
N LYS A 544 22.84 -68.63 -78.87
CA LYS A 544 22.47 -67.25 -78.51
C LYS A 544 21.30 -67.23 -77.52
N LEU A 545 20.30 -68.08 -77.70
CA LEU A 545 19.19 -68.25 -76.75
C LEU A 545 19.67 -68.76 -75.38
N GLN A 546 20.69 -69.61 -75.33
CA GLN A 546 21.33 -70.01 -74.07
C GLN A 546 22.05 -68.85 -73.38
N VAL A 547 22.77 -68.01 -74.15
CA VAL A 547 23.36 -66.78 -73.62
C VAL A 547 22.27 -65.88 -73.04
N ASP A 548 21.16 -65.65 -73.77
CA ASP A 548 20.04 -64.84 -73.30
C ASP A 548 19.37 -65.40 -72.04
N ALA A 549 19.22 -66.71 -71.94
CA ALA A 549 18.69 -67.36 -70.75
C ALA A 549 19.59 -67.14 -69.52
N ILE A 550 20.92 -67.18 -69.70
CA ILE A 550 21.88 -66.90 -68.63
C ILE A 550 21.85 -65.43 -68.23
N VAL A 551 21.76 -64.50 -69.18
CA VAL A 551 21.61 -63.06 -68.89
C VAL A 551 20.34 -62.80 -68.10
N ALA A 552 19.20 -63.31 -68.57
CA ALA A 552 17.92 -63.15 -67.89
C ALA A 552 17.91 -63.75 -66.47
N GLN A 553 18.62 -64.86 -66.25
CA GLN A 553 18.80 -65.43 -64.92
C GLN A 553 19.73 -64.58 -64.06
N ALA A 554 20.82 -64.07 -64.63
CA ALA A 554 21.76 -63.20 -63.93
C ALA A 554 21.10 -61.90 -63.47
N GLU A 555 20.22 -61.32 -64.28
CA GLU A 555 19.43 -60.15 -63.87
C GLU A 555 18.55 -60.46 -62.66
N LYS A 556 17.89 -61.62 -62.62
CA LYS A 556 17.09 -62.06 -61.47
C LYS A 556 17.94 -62.26 -60.22
N ASP A 557 19.07 -62.94 -60.36
CA ASP A 557 19.98 -63.21 -59.25
C ASP A 557 20.57 -61.90 -58.69
N ILE A 558 21.05 -61.00 -59.55
CA ILE A 558 21.57 -59.69 -59.15
C ILE A 558 20.50 -58.85 -58.46
N ASN A 559 19.25 -58.90 -58.94
CA ASN A 559 18.15 -58.19 -58.30
C ASN A 559 17.86 -58.72 -56.89
N PHE A 560 18.02 -60.02 -56.66
CA PHE A 560 17.79 -60.67 -55.37
C PHE A 560 18.88 -60.36 -54.35
N GLU A 561 20.13 -60.20 -54.78
CA GLU A 561 21.24 -59.89 -53.87
C GLU A 561 21.10 -58.51 -53.22
N THR A 562 21.43 -58.44 -51.94
CA THR A 562 21.34 -57.18 -51.17
C THR A 562 22.71 -56.59 -50.84
N LYS A 563 23.79 -57.36 -50.98
CA LYS A 563 25.16 -56.97 -50.61
C LYS A 563 26.02 -56.77 -51.83
N ASP A 564 26.85 -55.71 -51.84
CA ASP A 564 27.79 -55.44 -52.94
C ASP A 564 28.71 -56.62 -53.22
N GLY A 565 29.25 -57.24 -52.16
CA GLY A 565 30.10 -58.42 -52.30
C GLY A 565 29.40 -59.60 -52.97
N ASN A 566 28.10 -59.79 -52.71
CA ASN A 566 27.33 -60.85 -53.36
C ASN A 566 26.98 -60.51 -54.80
N VAL A 567 26.59 -59.27 -55.08
CA VAL A 567 26.35 -58.77 -56.44
C VAL A 567 27.59 -58.97 -57.31
N ALA A 568 28.77 -58.64 -56.79
CA ALA A 568 30.06 -58.88 -57.48
C ALA A 568 30.31 -60.37 -57.75
N ASN A 569 30.07 -61.24 -56.75
CA ASN A 569 30.22 -62.69 -56.90
C ASN A 569 29.27 -63.28 -57.95
N VAL A 570 27.99 -62.92 -57.91
CA VAL A 570 27.00 -63.35 -58.92
C VAL A 570 27.40 -62.86 -60.31
N THR A 571 27.88 -61.62 -60.42
CA THR A 571 28.33 -61.03 -61.69
C THR A 571 29.46 -61.85 -62.32
N GLU A 572 30.53 -62.13 -61.56
CA GLU A 572 31.67 -62.89 -62.08
C GLU A 572 31.29 -64.34 -62.42
N ASN A 573 30.49 -65.00 -61.58
CA ASN A 573 29.98 -66.34 -61.85
C ASN A 573 29.14 -66.40 -63.13
N ARG A 574 28.27 -65.41 -63.35
CA ARG A 574 27.40 -65.36 -64.53
C ARG A 574 28.14 -64.95 -65.80
N LYS A 575 29.13 -64.06 -65.72
CA LYS A 575 30.06 -63.81 -66.84
C LYS A 575 30.78 -65.07 -67.27
N LEU A 576 31.25 -65.88 -66.32
CA LEU A 576 31.90 -67.16 -66.61
C LEU A 576 30.93 -68.13 -67.30
N ALA A 577 29.69 -68.20 -66.84
CA ALA A 577 28.64 -69.01 -67.48
C ALA A 577 28.28 -68.51 -68.89
N VAL A 578 28.30 -67.20 -69.15
CA VAL A 578 28.13 -66.66 -70.51
C VAL A 578 29.32 -67.06 -71.39
N LYS A 579 30.55 -66.89 -70.90
CA LYS A 579 31.78 -67.27 -71.62
C LYS A 579 31.80 -68.74 -72.02
N SER A 580 31.20 -69.63 -71.25
CA SER A 580 31.22 -71.07 -71.53
C SER A 580 30.24 -71.55 -72.60
N VAL A 581 29.24 -70.75 -73.00
CA VAL A 581 28.22 -71.17 -73.97
C VAL A 581 28.84 -71.54 -75.32
N GLY A 582 28.55 -72.73 -75.84
CA GLY A 582 29.02 -73.16 -77.16
C GLY A 582 30.51 -73.50 -77.27
N GLU A 583 31.23 -73.62 -76.14
CA GLU A 583 32.59 -74.17 -76.13
C GLU A 583 32.63 -75.70 -76.27
N VAL A 584 31.51 -76.37 -75.97
CA VAL A 584 31.31 -77.80 -76.19
C VAL A 584 30.22 -77.99 -77.25
N ILE A 585 30.57 -78.61 -78.37
CA ILE A 585 29.68 -78.93 -79.50
C ILE A 585 29.23 -80.39 -79.40
N VAL A 586 27.93 -80.63 -79.51
CA VAL A 586 27.41 -82.00 -79.66
C VAL A 586 27.42 -82.37 -81.15
N PRO A 587 28.03 -83.51 -81.55
CA PRO A 587 28.02 -83.97 -82.94
C PRO A 587 26.59 -84.13 -83.47
N ALA A 588 26.32 -83.59 -84.66
CA ALA A 588 25.04 -83.79 -85.33
C ALA A 588 24.87 -85.24 -85.85
N GLU A 589 25.99 -85.90 -86.18
CA GLU A 589 26.01 -87.30 -86.60
C GLU A 589 26.00 -88.23 -85.39
N LYS A 590 25.01 -89.12 -85.36
CA LYS A 590 24.88 -90.18 -84.35
C LYS A 590 25.41 -91.49 -84.88
N LEU A 591 26.20 -92.20 -84.08
CA LEU A 591 26.70 -93.52 -84.42
C LEU A 591 25.57 -94.56 -84.41
N LEU A 592 25.41 -95.32 -85.49
CA LEU A 592 24.46 -96.43 -85.56
C LEU A 592 25.00 -97.63 -84.77
N VAL A 593 24.27 -98.06 -83.74
CA VAL A 593 24.62 -99.16 -82.83
C VAL A 593 23.45 -100.14 -82.72
N ILE A 594 23.70 -101.41 -82.41
CA ILE A 594 22.61 -102.39 -82.25
C ILE A 594 21.97 -102.27 -80.86
N ASN A 595 22.75 -101.91 -79.83
CA ASN A 595 22.30 -101.77 -78.46
C ASN A 595 22.84 -100.48 -77.81
N PRO A 596 22.04 -99.41 -77.73
CA PRO A 596 22.49 -98.09 -77.27
C PRO A 596 22.75 -98.03 -75.75
N ILE A 597 22.37 -99.07 -75.00
CA ILE A 597 22.55 -99.17 -73.55
C ILE A 597 23.86 -99.90 -73.17
N LYS A 598 24.52 -100.54 -74.14
CA LYS A 598 25.78 -101.26 -73.94
C LYS A 598 26.63 -101.21 -75.22
N LEU A 599 27.32 -100.08 -75.40
CA LEU A 599 28.24 -99.90 -76.52
C LEU A 599 29.44 -100.86 -76.37
N THR A 600 29.83 -101.46 -77.50
CA THR A 600 31.10 -102.17 -77.62
C THR A 600 32.27 -101.18 -77.54
N GLU A 601 33.47 -101.65 -77.22
CA GLU A 601 34.67 -100.80 -77.14
C GLU A 601 34.99 -100.10 -78.48
N GLU A 602 34.65 -100.72 -79.61
CA GLU A 602 34.75 -100.10 -80.94
C GLU A 602 33.71 -99.00 -81.15
N GLU A 603 32.47 -99.18 -80.69
CA GLU A 603 31.43 -98.14 -80.76
C GLU A 603 31.75 -96.95 -79.83
N LYS A 604 32.29 -97.20 -78.63
CA LYS A 604 32.76 -96.13 -77.72
C LYS A 604 33.90 -95.32 -78.33
N THR A 605 34.84 -95.98 -79.01
CA THR A 605 35.95 -95.31 -79.71
C THR A 605 35.43 -94.41 -80.83
N LYS A 606 34.46 -94.90 -81.62
CA LYS A 606 33.82 -94.11 -82.68
C LYS A 606 32.99 -92.94 -82.15
N VAL A 607 32.25 -93.13 -81.05
CA VAL A 607 31.54 -92.03 -80.37
C VAL A 607 32.53 -90.99 -79.83
N LEU A 608 33.66 -91.43 -79.25
CA LEU A 608 34.72 -90.55 -78.79
C LEU A 608 35.36 -89.76 -79.95
N GLU A 609 35.60 -90.40 -81.10
CA GLU A 609 36.12 -89.75 -82.30
C GLU A 609 35.14 -88.75 -82.90
N LEU A 610 33.84 -89.09 -82.99
CA LEU A 610 32.79 -88.18 -83.44
C LEU A 610 32.73 -86.91 -82.57
N VAL A 611 32.83 -87.06 -81.24
CA VAL A 611 32.85 -85.91 -80.33
C VAL A 611 34.15 -85.13 -80.42
N LYS A 612 35.31 -85.77 -80.55
CA LYS A 612 36.59 -85.08 -80.78
C LYS A 612 36.62 -84.30 -82.09
N LEU A 613 35.95 -84.80 -83.13
CA LEU A 613 35.94 -84.16 -84.46
C LEU A 613 35.30 -82.78 -84.42
N VAL A 614 34.18 -82.64 -83.72
CA VAL A 614 33.49 -81.36 -83.56
C VAL A 614 33.98 -80.56 -82.34
N ASN A 615 34.87 -81.12 -81.52
CA ASN A 615 35.53 -80.44 -80.40
C ASN A 615 37.06 -80.63 -80.43
N PRO A 616 37.75 -80.19 -81.50
CA PRO A 616 39.15 -80.55 -81.72
C PRO A 616 40.11 -79.99 -80.65
N GLU A 617 39.74 -78.89 -79.99
CA GLU A 617 40.56 -78.25 -78.96
C GLU A 617 40.20 -78.64 -77.51
N ALA A 618 39.24 -79.53 -77.33
CA ALA A 618 38.78 -79.95 -76.01
C ALA A 618 39.37 -81.30 -75.59
N THR A 619 39.55 -81.50 -74.28
CA THR A 619 39.89 -82.82 -73.75
C THR A 619 38.61 -83.64 -73.63
N VAL A 620 38.47 -84.63 -74.49
CA VAL A 620 37.27 -85.47 -74.59
C VAL A 620 37.54 -86.85 -73.97
N ARG A 621 36.67 -87.30 -73.06
CA ARG A 621 36.73 -88.62 -72.39
C ARG A 621 35.38 -89.33 -72.47
N VAL A 622 35.38 -90.61 -72.82
CA VAL A 622 34.17 -91.46 -72.84
C VAL A 622 34.13 -92.33 -71.58
N ASP A 623 32.97 -92.41 -70.92
CA ASP A 623 32.75 -93.26 -69.75
C ASP A 623 32.33 -94.69 -70.13
N GLU A 624 32.19 -95.57 -69.14
CA GLU A 624 31.80 -96.98 -69.37
C GLU A 624 30.40 -97.13 -70.00
N LYS A 625 29.52 -96.14 -69.82
CA LYS A 625 28.16 -96.09 -70.37
C LYS A 625 28.12 -95.50 -71.78
N GLY A 626 29.24 -94.96 -72.27
CA GLY A 626 29.34 -94.30 -73.58
C GLY A 626 29.01 -92.80 -73.56
N ASN A 627 28.82 -92.18 -72.39
CA ASN A 627 28.69 -90.72 -72.30
C ASN A 627 30.06 -90.09 -72.50
N VAL A 628 30.11 -88.93 -73.13
CA VAL A 628 31.35 -88.24 -73.44
C VAL A 628 31.44 -86.94 -72.67
N THR A 629 32.39 -86.84 -71.75
CA THR A 629 32.73 -85.59 -71.07
C THR A 629 33.74 -84.81 -71.90
N VAL A 630 33.39 -83.57 -72.23
CA VAL A 630 34.20 -82.62 -72.97
C VAL A 630 34.65 -81.54 -72.00
N MET A 631 35.95 -81.39 -71.85
CA MET A 631 36.54 -80.29 -71.10
C MET A 631 37.16 -79.31 -72.08
N SER A 632 36.56 -78.13 -72.23
CA SER A 632 37.06 -77.09 -73.12
C SER A 632 38.41 -76.55 -72.63
N LYS A 633 39.13 -75.84 -73.49
CA LYS A 633 40.44 -75.24 -73.20
C LYS A 633 40.39 -74.16 -72.11
N SER A 634 39.23 -73.56 -71.90
CA SER A 634 38.97 -72.57 -70.85
C SER A 634 38.61 -73.20 -69.49
N GLY A 635 38.58 -74.54 -69.40
CA GLY A 635 38.37 -75.28 -68.14
C GLY A 635 36.92 -75.63 -67.84
N VAL A 636 35.99 -75.41 -68.78
CA VAL A 636 34.58 -75.78 -68.64
C VAL A 636 34.41 -77.27 -68.96
N SER A 637 33.77 -78.03 -68.07
CA SER A 637 33.49 -79.46 -68.25
C SER A 637 31.99 -79.69 -68.46
N GLU A 638 31.62 -80.25 -69.60
CA GLU A 638 30.23 -80.63 -69.92
C GLU A 638 30.16 -82.08 -70.38
N THR A 639 29.16 -82.83 -69.89
CA THR A 639 28.97 -84.24 -70.24
C THR A 639 27.85 -84.41 -71.27
N ILE A 640 28.22 -84.89 -72.46
CA ILE A 640 27.30 -85.26 -73.52
C ILE A 640 26.84 -86.70 -73.28
N SER A 641 25.57 -86.87 -72.95
CA SER A 641 24.97 -88.19 -72.74
C SER A 641 25.01 -89.06 -74.00
N VAL A 642 25.25 -90.36 -73.85
CA VAL A 642 25.35 -91.35 -74.94
C VAL A 642 24.13 -91.34 -75.88
N GLU A 643 22.94 -91.05 -75.36
CA GLU A 643 21.68 -90.92 -76.12
C GLU A 643 21.72 -89.82 -77.18
N LYS A 644 22.55 -88.80 -76.97
CA LYS A 644 22.77 -87.73 -77.94
C LYS A 644 23.76 -88.16 -79.04
N LEU A 645 24.49 -89.25 -78.84
CA LEU A 645 25.61 -89.68 -79.68
C LEU A 645 25.35 -90.96 -80.49
N VAL A 646 24.31 -91.75 -80.18
CA VAL A 646 24.01 -93.03 -80.87
C VAL A 646 22.56 -93.19 -81.38
N LYS A 647 22.32 -94.10 -82.35
CA LYS A 647 21.01 -94.45 -82.97
C LYS A 647 20.91 -95.98 -83.27
N VAL A 648 19.72 -96.62 -83.27
CA VAL A 648 19.56 -98.10 -83.39
C VAL A 648 19.30 -98.63 -84.82
N SER A 649 19.89 -99.77 -85.23
CA SER A 649 19.71 -100.47 -86.54
C SER A 649 18.78 -101.72 -86.44
N THR A 650 17.89 -101.98 -87.43
CA THR A 650 16.75 -102.96 -87.31
C THR A 650 16.60 -104.09 -88.37
N GLY A 651 17.49 -104.25 -89.37
CA GLY A 651 17.64 -105.46 -90.22
C GLY A 651 16.41 -106.34 -90.60
N LEU A 652 15.42 -105.81 -91.33
CA LEU A 652 14.15 -106.51 -91.66
C LEU A 652 13.95 -106.90 -93.15
N ASP A 653 14.97 -106.73 -94.01
CA ASP A 653 14.76 -106.64 -95.47
C ASP A 653 14.59 -107.98 -96.23
N ASN A 654 14.74 -109.15 -95.58
CA ASN A 654 14.80 -110.46 -96.26
C ASN A 654 13.58 -111.40 -96.02
N ILE A 655 12.51 -110.97 -95.35
CA ILE A 655 11.26 -111.75 -95.18
C ILE A 655 10.11 -110.99 -95.83
N ASN A 656 9.41 -111.62 -96.78
CA ASN A 656 8.34 -110.95 -97.49
C ASN A 656 7.05 -110.92 -96.67
N LEU A 657 6.81 -109.79 -95.99
CA LEU A 657 5.59 -109.51 -95.23
C LEU A 657 4.57 -108.67 -96.02
N THR A 658 4.72 -108.55 -97.35
CA THR A 658 3.71 -107.88 -98.20
C THR A 658 2.55 -108.81 -98.52
N PHE A 659 1.57 -108.80 -97.63
CA PHE A 659 0.25 -109.39 -97.83
C PHE A 659 -0.81 -108.40 -97.35
N GLU A 660 -2.06 -108.61 -97.77
CA GLU A 660 -3.18 -107.81 -97.30
C GLU A 660 -3.39 -108.08 -95.80
N LYS A 661 -2.95 -107.11 -94.98
CA LYS A 661 -2.96 -107.19 -93.52
C LYS A 661 -4.38 -107.46 -93.03
N GLN A 662 -4.50 -108.35 -92.06
CA GLN A 662 -5.80 -108.63 -91.45
C GLN A 662 -6.26 -107.40 -90.65
N ILE A 663 -7.45 -106.88 -90.97
CA ILE A 663 -8.04 -105.77 -90.22
C ILE A 663 -8.57 -106.34 -88.90
N VAL A 664 -8.15 -105.75 -87.78
CA VAL A 664 -8.55 -106.14 -86.42
C VAL A 664 -9.16 -104.93 -85.72
N MET A 665 -10.13 -105.19 -84.84
CA MET A 665 -10.86 -104.14 -84.14
C MET A 665 -10.03 -103.51 -83.02
N ASP A 666 -9.23 -104.33 -82.32
CA ASP A 666 -8.26 -103.90 -81.31
C ASP A 666 -6.93 -104.64 -81.54
N ILE A 667 -5.86 -103.89 -81.83
CA ILE A 667 -4.55 -104.46 -82.14
C ILE A 667 -3.84 -105.02 -80.90
N PHE A 668 -4.33 -104.73 -79.70
CA PHE A 668 -3.79 -105.24 -78.44
C PHE A 668 -4.45 -106.54 -77.97
N HIS A 669 -5.56 -106.97 -78.59
CA HIS A 669 -6.30 -108.18 -78.25
C HIS A 669 -6.66 -109.00 -79.50
N ILE A 670 -5.64 -109.61 -80.13
CA ILE A 670 -5.82 -110.40 -81.35
C ILE A 670 -6.30 -111.81 -81.02
N THR A 671 -7.39 -112.23 -81.66
CA THR A 671 -7.99 -113.55 -81.43
C THR A 671 -7.14 -114.67 -82.03
N LYS A 672 -7.34 -115.91 -81.55
CA LYS A 672 -6.60 -117.07 -82.03
C LYS A 672 -6.80 -117.29 -83.54
N ASP A 673 -8.01 -117.12 -84.03
CA ASP A 673 -8.36 -117.32 -85.45
C ASP A 673 -7.71 -116.25 -86.36
N GLU A 674 -7.59 -115.01 -85.90
CA GLU A 674 -6.89 -113.94 -86.62
C GLU A 674 -5.38 -114.20 -86.71
N LYS A 675 -4.77 -114.74 -85.64
CA LYS A 675 -3.36 -115.17 -85.63
C LYS A 675 -3.12 -116.34 -86.58
N GLU A 676 -4.02 -117.33 -86.61
CA GLU A 676 -3.93 -118.50 -87.50
C GLU A 676 -4.06 -118.10 -88.99
N ASN A 677 -4.92 -117.12 -89.29
CA ASN A 677 -5.12 -116.61 -90.66
C ASN A 677 -3.88 -115.83 -91.16
N VAL A 678 -3.30 -114.96 -90.31
CA VAL A 678 -2.04 -114.25 -90.65
C VAL A 678 -0.85 -115.21 -90.69
N LYS A 679 -0.79 -116.21 -89.80
CA LYS A 679 0.20 -117.31 -89.86
C LYS A 679 0.18 -117.98 -91.24
N SER A 680 -1.01 -118.34 -91.70
CA SER A 680 -1.21 -118.98 -93.01
C SER A 680 -0.78 -118.06 -94.16
N LYS A 681 -1.08 -116.76 -94.10
CA LYS A 681 -0.65 -115.76 -95.12
C LYS A 681 0.88 -115.58 -95.15
N ILE A 682 1.53 -115.55 -93.98
CA ILE A 682 2.99 -115.41 -93.87
C ILE A 682 3.68 -116.67 -94.43
N MET A 683 3.23 -117.86 -94.06
CA MET A 683 3.82 -119.12 -94.53
C MET A 683 3.54 -119.35 -96.03
N ALA A 684 2.37 -118.95 -96.54
CA ALA A 684 2.04 -119.08 -97.97
C ALA A 684 2.91 -118.22 -98.89
N LYS A 685 3.39 -117.06 -98.41
CA LYS A 685 4.25 -116.15 -99.17
C LYS A 685 5.75 -116.40 -98.98
N ASN A 686 6.13 -117.26 -98.03
CA ASN A 686 7.51 -117.54 -97.67
C ASN A 686 7.68 -119.05 -97.40
N PRO A 687 7.85 -119.89 -98.43
CA PRO A 687 7.90 -121.35 -98.29
C PRO A 687 9.11 -121.89 -97.50
N GLU A 688 10.13 -121.07 -97.23
CA GLU A 688 11.26 -121.37 -96.34
C GLU A 688 10.95 -121.31 -94.83
N ILE A 689 9.79 -120.78 -94.44
CA ILE A 689 9.40 -120.68 -93.02
C ILE A 689 9.02 -122.08 -92.51
N ALA A 690 9.63 -122.49 -91.40
CA ALA A 690 9.30 -123.73 -90.70
C ALA A 690 8.07 -123.54 -89.80
N ASP A 691 8.02 -122.43 -89.06
CA ASP A 691 6.88 -122.09 -88.23
C ASP A 691 6.77 -120.59 -87.98
N VAL A 692 5.57 -120.14 -87.65
CA VAL A 692 5.30 -118.79 -87.13
C VAL A 692 4.54 -118.91 -85.83
N VAL A 693 5.14 -118.41 -84.76
CA VAL A 693 4.56 -118.46 -83.41
C VAL A 693 4.23 -117.05 -82.97
N PHE A 694 3.00 -116.83 -82.53
CA PHE A 694 2.55 -115.51 -82.08
C PHE A 694 2.61 -115.42 -80.55
N ASP A 695 3.09 -114.30 -80.02
CA ASP A 695 2.99 -113.99 -78.60
C ASP A 695 1.57 -113.51 -78.21
N GLU A 696 1.30 -113.36 -76.91
CA GLU A 696 0.00 -112.90 -76.40
C GLU A 696 -0.39 -111.53 -76.98
N LYS A 697 0.61 -110.65 -77.19
CA LYS A 697 0.46 -109.31 -77.76
C LYS A 697 0.29 -109.30 -79.29
N GLY A 698 0.31 -110.47 -79.94
CA GLY A 698 0.10 -110.62 -81.38
C GLY A 698 1.31 -110.38 -82.27
N ASN A 699 2.53 -110.29 -81.71
CA ASN A 699 3.76 -110.23 -82.50
C ASN A 699 4.12 -111.64 -83.01
N ALA A 700 4.51 -111.74 -84.28
CA ALA A 700 4.94 -112.99 -84.88
C ALA A 700 6.44 -113.21 -84.69
N THR A 701 6.80 -114.37 -84.14
CA THR A 701 8.15 -114.94 -84.17
C THR A 701 8.21 -115.90 -85.33
N ILE A 702 8.96 -115.54 -86.36
CA ILE A 702 9.12 -116.30 -87.60
C ILE A 702 10.39 -117.13 -87.47
N ILE A 703 10.25 -118.45 -87.62
CA ILE A 703 11.33 -119.40 -87.51
C ILE A 703 11.57 -119.99 -88.91
N LEU A 704 12.74 -119.72 -89.48
CA LEU A 704 13.15 -120.28 -90.76
C LEU A 704 13.61 -121.75 -90.60
N LYS A 705 13.54 -122.54 -91.67
CA LYS A 705 14.01 -123.95 -91.69
C LYS A 705 15.50 -124.12 -91.32
N ASP A 706 16.31 -123.07 -91.40
CA ASP A 706 17.73 -123.04 -91.03
C ASP A 706 17.99 -122.65 -89.55
N GLY A 707 16.94 -122.38 -88.77
CA GLY A 707 17.02 -122.06 -87.35
C GLY A 707 17.18 -120.58 -87.02
N GLN A 708 17.19 -119.67 -88.00
CA GLN A 708 17.16 -118.23 -87.74
C GLN A 708 15.79 -117.75 -87.27
N ILE A 709 15.79 -116.80 -86.32
CA ILE A 709 14.57 -116.29 -85.68
C ILE A 709 14.43 -114.79 -85.97
N PHE A 710 13.30 -114.40 -86.53
CA PHE A 710 12.93 -113.01 -86.80
C PHE A 710 11.65 -112.65 -86.06
N ARG A 711 11.49 -111.37 -85.71
CA ARG A 711 10.27 -110.87 -85.05
C ARG A 711 9.59 -109.81 -85.91
N ALA A 712 8.32 -110.03 -86.22
CA ALA A 712 7.43 -109.03 -86.81
C ALA A 712 6.44 -108.56 -85.74
N LEU A 713 6.27 -107.24 -85.59
CA LEU A 713 5.36 -106.71 -84.58
C LEU A 713 3.91 -106.80 -85.06
N ALA A 714 2.95 -106.88 -84.14
CA ALA A 714 1.52 -106.96 -84.46
C ALA A 714 1.06 -105.85 -85.43
N LYS A 715 1.50 -104.61 -85.21
CA LYS A 715 1.23 -103.45 -86.09
C LYS A 715 1.75 -103.59 -87.52
N ASP A 716 2.75 -104.45 -87.73
CA ASP A 716 3.39 -104.63 -89.02
C ASP A 716 2.68 -105.72 -89.85
N ILE A 717 1.80 -106.51 -89.25
CA ILE A 717 1.08 -107.63 -89.90
C ILE A 717 -0.45 -107.59 -89.72
N PHE A 718 -0.96 -106.74 -88.83
CA PHE A 718 -2.37 -106.40 -88.62
C PHE A 718 -2.63 -104.90 -88.84
N LYS A 719 -3.87 -104.50 -89.12
CA LYS A 719 -4.28 -103.09 -89.29
C LYS A 719 -5.48 -102.75 -88.40
N GLN A 720 -5.35 -101.74 -87.54
CA GLN A 720 -6.43 -101.26 -86.68
C GLN A 720 -7.41 -100.34 -87.42
N TYR A 721 -8.69 -100.36 -87.04
CA TYR A 721 -9.74 -99.52 -87.60
C TYR A 721 -9.76 -98.12 -86.93
N GLU A 722 -9.69 -97.01 -87.69
CA GLU A 722 -9.70 -95.63 -87.17
C GLU A 722 -10.72 -94.71 -87.90
N SER A 723 -11.44 -93.87 -87.13
CA SER A 723 -12.43 -92.86 -87.59
C SER A 723 -12.05 -91.47 -87.07
N SER A 724 -12.24 -90.43 -87.90
CA SER A 724 -11.61 -89.11 -87.85
C SER A 724 -12.54 -87.93 -87.48
N HIS A 725 -12.00 -86.90 -86.82
CA HIS A 725 -12.17 -85.42 -87.04
C HIS A 725 -12.24 -84.54 -85.76
N GLN A 726 -11.36 -83.53 -85.73
CA GLN A 726 -11.36 -82.26 -84.94
C GLN A 726 -12.46 -81.27 -85.45
N PRO A 727 -12.88 -80.15 -84.79
CA PRO A 727 -12.02 -79.01 -84.37
C PRO A 727 -12.51 -78.05 -83.22
N SER A 728 -11.70 -76.99 -83.05
CA SER A 728 -11.63 -75.80 -82.15
C SER A 728 -12.90 -74.95 -81.80
N GLY A 729 -12.90 -74.30 -80.61
CA GLY A 729 -13.43 -72.92 -80.44
C GLY A 729 -14.23 -72.51 -79.16
N VAL A 730 -13.59 -71.67 -78.33
CA VAL A 730 -14.08 -70.47 -77.55
C VAL A 730 -14.74 -70.53 -76.12
N VAL A 731 -14.17 -69.66 -75.25
CA VAL A 731 -14.62 -68.95 -74.00
C VAL A 731 -14.72 -69.67 -72.65
N SER A 732 -13.83 -69.32 -71.70
CA SER A 732 -14.11 -68.77 -70.34
C SER A 732 -12.97 -69.05 -69.34
N THR A 733 -12.43 -67.99 -68.74
CA THR A 733 -11.70 -67.99 -67.45
C THR A 733 -12.70 -68.30 -66.30
N PRO A 734 -12.34 -68.53 -65.00
CA PRO A 734 -11.10 -68.11 -64.33
C PRO A 734 -10.52 -68.99 -63.18
N GLN A 735 -9.27 -68.64 -62.85
CA GLN A 735 -8.71 -68.44 -61.50
C GLN A 735 -8.47 -69.62 -60.56
N THR A 736 -7.17 -69.85 -60.39
CA THR A 736 -6.47 -70.41 -59.23
C THR A 736 -6.75 -69.62 -57.93
N ASN A 737 -7.02 -70.35 -56.85
CA ASN A 737 -7.17 -69.86 -55.48
C ASN A 737 -6.01 -68.95 -55.02
N VAL A 738 -6.34 -67.74 -54.59
CA VAL A 738 -5.47 -66.86 -53.78
C VAL A 738 -6.03 -66.81 -52.36
N THR A 739 -5.18 -67.07 -51.36
CA THR A 739 -5.48 -66.92 -49.92
C THR A 739 -5.62 -65.43 -49.55
N VAL A 740 -6.69 -65.08 -48.84
CA VAL A 740 -7.06 -63.70 -48.46
C VAL A 740 -6.47 -63.35 -47.09
N ASP A 741 -5.81 -62.19 -46.97
CA ASP A 741 -5.23 -61.69 -45.72
C ASP A 741 -6.29 -60.96 -44.89
N LYS A 742 -6.61 -61.53 -43.72
CA LYS A 742 -7.66 -61.05 -42.81
C LYS A 742 -7.12 -60.44 -41.51
N ALA A 743 -5.80 -60.34 -41.34
CA ALA A 743 -5.19 -59.89 -40.08
C ALA A 743 -5.57 -58.45 -39.70
N GLN A 744 -5.67 -57.55 -40.69
CA GLN A 744 -6.09 -56.16 -40.46
C GLN A 744 -7.58 -56.05 -40.11
N LEU A 745 -8.43 -56.90 -40.68
CA LEU A 745 -9.84 -56.97 -40.33
C LEU A 745 -10.04 -57.51 -38.92
N GLU A 746 -9.26 -58.51 -38.49
CA GLU A 746 -9.27 -59.02 -37.11
C GLU A 746 -8.92 -57.91 -36.10
N THR A 747 -7.85 -57.15 -36.38
CA THR A 747 -7.42 -56.03 -35.53
C THR A 747 -8.49 -54.93 -35.46
N SER A 748 -9.09 -54.59 -36.60
CA SER A 748 -10.14 -53.57 -36.69
C SER A 748 -11.43 -54.00 -35.98
N ILE A 749 -11.78 -55.30 -36.03
CA ILE A 749 -12.90 -55.87 -35.28
C ILE A 749 -12.66 -55.75 -33.78
N LEU A 750 -11.46 -56.05 -33.28
CA LEU A 750 -11.12 -55.92 -31.85
C LEU A 750 -11.20 -54.47 -31.37
N GLN A 751 -10.71 -53.52 -32.17
CA GLN A 751 -10.81 -52.10 -31.85
C GLN A 751 -12.26 -51.61 -31.82
N LEU A 752 -13.08 -52.03 -32.79
CA LEU A 752 -14.50 -51.67 -32.84
C LEU A 752 -15.30 -52.32 -31.70
N ASP A 753 -15.05 -53.59 -31.37
CA ASP A 753 -15.71 -54.32 -30.27
C ASP A 753 -15.47 -53.64 -28.91
N SER A 754 -14.23 -53.19 -28.67
CA SER A 754 -13.86 -52.40 -27.49
C SER A 754 -14.55 -51.03 -27.45
N LEU A 755 -14.59 -50.33 -28.59
CA LEU A 755 -15.16 -48.98 -28.68
C LEU A 755 -16.69 -48.99 -28.56
N VAL A 756 -17.39 -49.95 -29.16
CA VAL A 756 -18.87 -50.04 -29.16
C VAL A 756 -19.45 -50.08 -27.74
N SER A 757 -18.72 -50.65 -26.77
CA SER A 757 -19.15 -50.66 -25.37
C SER A 757 -19.11 -49.28 -24.69
N GLN A 758 -18.31 -48.35 -25.22
CA GLN A 758 -18.05 -47.01 -24.69
C GLN A 758 -18.83 -45.88 -25.41
N LEU A 759 -19.53 -46.19 -26.51
CA LEU A 759 -20.30 -45.21 -27.29
C LEU A 759 -21.67 -44.90 -26.67
N ASN A 760 -22.19 -43.71 -26.97
CA ASN A 760 -23.56 -43.28 -26.63
C ASN A 760 -24.62 -44.05 -27.45
N ASP A 761 -25.90 -44.00 -27.04
CA ASP A 761 -26.96 -44.81 -27.65
C ASP A 761 -27.17 -44.55 -29.15
N GLU A 762 -26.84 -43.34 -29.63
CA GLU A 762 -26.94 -42.95 -31.05
C GLU A 762 -25.92 -43.70 -31.92
N TYR A 763 -24.65 -43.75 -31.53
CA TYR A 763 -23.59 -44.43 -32.29
C TYR A 763 -23.41 -45.91 -31.92
N LYS A 764 -23.86 -46.32 -30.73
CA LYS A 764 -23.75 -47.71 -30.26
C LYS A 764 -24.55 -48.68 -31.12
N LYS A 765 -25.69 -48.27 -31.65
CA LYS A 765 -26.50 -49.09 -32.59
C LYS A 765 -25.82 -49.24 -33.95
N GLU A 766 -25.28 -48.15 -34.52
CA GLU A 766 -24.57 -48.16 -35.80
C GLU A 766 -23.27 -48.99 -35.70
N GLY A 767 -22.50 -48.82 -34.61
CA GLY A 767 -21.28 -49.59 -34.36
C GLY A 767 -21.54 -51.08 -34.10
N SER A 768 -22.61 -51.45 -33.39
CA SER A 768 -22.97 -52.85 -33.14
C SER A 768 -23.37 -53.60 -34.42
N GLU A 769 -24.07 -52.93 -35.34
CA GLU A 769 -24.44 -53.52 -36.64
C GLU A 769 -23.23 -53.61 -37.58
N LEU A 770 -22.34 -52.61 -37.58
CA LEU A 770 -21.08 -52.66 -38.33
C LEU A 770 -20.17 -53.78 -37.83
N LEU A 771 -20.09 -53.99 -36.52
CA LEU A 771 -19.35 -55.07 -35.88
C LEU A 771 -19.91 -56.46 -36.25
N LYS A 772 -21.24 -56.62 -36.35
CA LYS A 772 -21.86 -57.85 -36.88
C LYS A 772 -21.48 -58.08 -38.34
N ALA A 773 -21.60 -57.06 -39.19
CA ALA A 773 -21.25 -57.17 -40.61
C ALA A 773 -19.76 -57.53 -40.80
N ALA A 774 -18.87 -56.94 -40.00
CA ALA A 774 -17.45 -57.25 -40.04
C ALA A 774 -17.14 -58.70 -39.63
N LYS A 775 -17.79 -59.22 -38.57
CA LYS A 775 -17.68 -60.62 -38.15
C LYS A 775 -18.20 -61.60 -39.22
N VAL A 776 -19.22 -61.21 -40.01
CA VAL A 776 -19.71 -61.99 -41.15
C VAL A 776 -18.68 -62.06 -42.28
N VAL A 777 -18.07 -60.93 -42.65
CA VAL A 777 -17.01 -60.89 -43.68
C VAL A 777 -15.77 -61.67 -43.23
N PHE A 778 -15.38 -61.54 -41.95
CA PHE A 778 -14.25 -62.27 -41.37
C PHE A 778 -14.45 -63.78 -41.42
N ASN A 779 -15.66 -64.27 -41.09
CA ASN A 779 -15.96 -65.71 -41.08
C ASN A 779 -16.32 -66.31 -42.46
N ASN A 780 -16.50 -65.49 -43.50
CA ASN A 780 -16.79 -65.98 -44.85
C ASN A 780 -15.52 -66.51 -45.54
N GLN A 781 -15.46 -67.82 -45.80
CA GLN A 781 -14.31 -68.48 -46.45
C GLN A 781 -14.13 -68.12 -47.93
N ARG A 782 -15.14 -67.47 -48.55
CA ARG A 782 -15.12 -67.04 -49.95
C ARG A 782 -15.04 -65.51 -50.11
N ALA A 783 -14.84 -64.77 -49.03
CA ALA A 783 -14.71 -63.31 -49.10
C ALA A 783 -13.49 -62.93 -49.96
N THR A 784 -13.63 -61.96 -50.86
CA THR A 784 -12.50 -61.46 -51.67
C THR A 784 -11.64 -60.47 -50.86
N GLN A 785 -10.39 -60.22 -51.26
CA GLN A 785 -9.54 -59.24 -50.58
C GLN A 785 -10.17 -57.83 -50.61
N GLU A 786 -10.85 -57.47 -51.70
CA GLU A 786 -11.58 -56.20 -51.80
C GLU A 786 -12.75 -56.10 -50.82
N GLU A 787 -13.44 -57.21 -50.52
CA GLU A 787 -14.49 -57.23 -49.49
C GLU A 787 -13.91 -57.06 -48.07
N VAL A 788 -12.73 -57.62 -47.81
CA VAL A 788 -12.01 -57.47 -46.54
C VAL A 788 -11.51 -56.04 -46.37
N ASP A 789 -10.85 -55.46 -47.38
CA ASP A 789 -10.31 -54.10 -47.34
C ASP A 789 -11.42 -53.04 -47.25
N ALA A 790 -12.54 -53.24 -47.96
CA ALA A 790 -13.70 -52.35 -47.86
C ALA A 790 -14.32 -52.38 -46.46
N MET A 791 -14.28 -53.53 -45.78
CA MET A 791 -14.79 -53.66 -44.41
C MET A 791 -13.85 -53.00 -43.39
N VAL A 792 -12.53 -53.20 -43.53
CA VAL A 792 -11.52 -52.48 -42.72
C VAL A 792 -11.71 -50.97 -42.87
N LYS A 793 -11.85 -50.48 -44.10
CA LYS A 793 -12.06 -49.06 -44.38
C LYS A 793 -13.32 -48.50 -43.71
N ARG A 794 -14.45 -49.21 -43.80
CA ARG A 794 -15.70 -48.80 -43.12
C ARG A 794 -15.54 -48.75 -41.60
N ILE A 795 -14.80 -49.69 -41.00
CA ILE A 795 -14.52 -49.68 -39.56
C ILE A 795 -13.66 -48.48 -39.17
N VAL A 796 -12.58 -48.20 -39.92
CA VAL A 796 -11.69 -47.06 -39.66
C VAL A 796 -12.43 -45.72 -39.83
N GLU A 797 -13.26 -45.57 -40.87
CA GLU A 797 -14.10 -44.39 -41.08
C GLU A 797 -15.13 -44.21 -39.97
N PHE A 798 -15.74 -45.29 -39.49
CA PHE A 798 -16.65 -45.23 -38.36
C PHE A 798 -15.94 -44.82 -37.07
N ILE A 799 -14.77 -45.39 -36.76
CA ILE A 799 -13.95 -45.02 -35.58
C ILE A 799 -13.54 -43.54 -35.64
N ALA A 800 -13.18 -43.02 -36.82
CA ALA A 800 -12.87 -41.60 -37.01
C ALA A 800 -14.12 -40.70 -36.84
N LYS A 801 -15.28 -41.15 -37.34
CA LYS A 801 -16.58 -40.45 -37.19
C LYS A 801 -17.01 -40.34 -35.72
N VAL A 802 -16.80 -41.38 -34.91
CA VAL A 802 -17.16 -41.32 -33.47
C VAL A 802 -16.10 -40.65 -32.60
N SER A 803 -14.82 -40.71 -32.97
CA SER A 803 -13.74 -40.01 -32.26
C SER A 803 -13.80 -38.48 -32.42
N THR A 804 -14.51 -37.99 -33.46
CA THR A 804 -14.73 -36.56 -33.69
C THR A 804 -16.00 -36.02 -33.04
N ASN A 805 -16.85 -36.87 -32.45
CA ASN A 805 -18.20 -36.50 -31.96
C ASN A 805 -18.61 -37.13 -30.62
N SER A 806 -17.71 -37.18 -29.62
CA SER A 806 -18.14 -37.42 -28.23
C SER A 806 -17.47 -36.46 -27.23
N PRO A 807 -18.24 -35.72 -26.40
CA PRO A 807 -17.73 -34.66 -25.52
C PRO A 807 -17.31 -35.14 -24.12
N GLN A 808 -16.43 -34.34 -23.48
CA GLN A 808 -16.19 -34.06 -22.04
C GLN A 808 -14.71 -34.30 -21.62
N ASN A 809 -13.98 -33.45 -20.86
CA ASN A 809 -14.16 -32.11 -20.30
C ASN A 809 -12.82 -31.63 -19.66
N THR A 810 -12.63 -30.32 -19.48
CA THR A 810 -11.60 -29.57 -18.69
C THR A 810 -10.14 -29.60 -19.20
N VAL A 811 -9.44 -28.49 -19.49
CA VAL A 811 -9.23 -27.22 -18.74
C VAL A 811 -9.00 -26.03 -19.72
N ASN A 812 -9.52 -24.85 -19.36
CA ASN A 812 -9.28 -23.42 -19.75
C ASN A 812 -8.21 -23.12 -20.83
N SER A 813 -8.34 -22.18 -21.77
CA SER A 813 -8.91 -20.81 -21.68
C SER A 813 -9.18 -20.22 -23.09
N GLU A 814 -10.04 -19.19 -23.10
CA GLU A 814 -10.20 -18.05 -24.05
C GLU A 814 -9.02 -17.81 -25.01
N GLU A 815 -9.16 -17.44 -26.28
CA GLU A 815 -10.08 -16.57 -27.03
C GLU A 815 -10.27 -17.20 -28.45
N ASN A 816 -11.18 -16.83 -29.36
CA ASN A 816 -11.60 -15.53 -29.82
C ASN A 816 -12.64 -15.74 -30.95
N SER A 817 -13.37 -14.68 -31.28
CA SER A 817 -14.02 -14.47 -32.59
C SER A 817 -15.31 -15.29 -32.84
N ASN A 818 -16.29 -14.88 -33.64
CA ASN A 818 -16.30 -13.83 -34.63
C ASN A 818 -17.74 -13.46 -34.98
N LYS A 819 -17.85 -12.22 -35.44
CA LYS A 819 -18.91 -11.60 -36.23
C LYS A 819 -19.36 -12.48 -37.40
N GLU A 820 -20.67 -12.52 -37.69
CA GLU A 820 -21.16 -12.27 -39.06
C GLU A 820 -22.66 -11.90 -39.15
N THR A 821 -22.90 -10.66 -39.62
CA THR A 821 -23.94 -10.21 -40.58
C THR A 821 -25.44 -10.44 -40.26
N LYS A 822 -26.39 -9.52 -40.52
CA LYS A 822 -26.52 -8.54 -41.61
C LYS A 822 -27.70 -7.57 -41.30
N ALA A 823 -27.64 -6.39 -41.92
CA ALA A 823 -28.71 -5.39 -42.12
C ALA A 823 -29.16 -4.59 -40.87
N GLY A 824 -29.20 -3.27 -40.85
CA GLY A 824 -28.91 -2.24 -41.83
C GLY A 824 -29.20 -0.86 -41.20
N ILE A 825 -28.93 0.20 -42.00
CA ILE A 825 -29.55 1.53 -41.92
C ILE A 825 -28.85 2.59 -41.01
N THR A 826 -27.96 3.33 -41.69
CA THR A 826 -27.80 4.80 -41.74
C THR A 826 -27.19 5.62 -40.58
N ASN A 827 -26.07 6.28 -40.96
CA ASN A 827 -25.71 7.70 -40.82
C ASN A 827 -25.80 8.41 -39.46
N ALA A 828 -24.61 8.84 -38.98
CA ALA A 828 -24.12 10.23 -38.90
C ALA A 828 -23.23 10.37 -37.65
N LEU A 829 -21.89 10.35 -37.74
CA LEU A 829 -21.03 11.52 -37.97
C LEU A 829 -21.61 12.83 -37.39
N SER A 830 -21.12 13.26 -36.23
CA SER A 830 -20.10 14.32 -36.19
C SER A 830 -19.59 14.59 -34.76
N SER A 831 -18.28 14.76 -34.69
CA SER A 831 -17.47 15.57 -33.77
C SER A 831 -18.17 16.65 -32.93
N SER A 832 -17.64 16.91 -31.73
CA SER A 832 -16.96 18.18 -31.38
C SER A 832 -17.12 18.57 -29.91
N VAL A 833 -15.97 18.69 -29.23
CA VAL A 833 -15.54 19.77 -28.31
C VAL A 833 -16.59 20.41 -27.39
N GLY A 834 -16.31 20.44 -26.08
CA GLY A 834 -16.96 21.39 -25.19
C GLY A 834 -16.70 21.19 -23.70
N ASN A 835 -15.64 21.83 -23.21
CA ASN A 835 -15.29 22.02 -21.80
C ASN A 835 -16.40 22.78 -21.03
N THR A 836 -16.77 22.40 -19.79
CA THR A 836 -17.11 23.33 -18.68
C THR A 836 -17.50 22.63 -17.36
N LYS A 837 -16.67 22.85 -16.34
CA LYS A 837 -16.93 23.25 -14.94
C LYS A 837 -18.30 22.99 -14.24
N GLN A 838 -18.14 22.50 -13.00
CA GLN A 838 -18.85 22.86 -11.74
C GLN A 838 -20.28 22.34 -11.51
N SER A 839 -20.45 21.50 -10.47
CA SER A 839 -21.17 21.87 -9.25
C SER A 839 -21.15 20.74 -8.23
N SER A 840 -20.84 21.13 -6.99
CA SER A 840 -21.00 20.37 -5.76
C SER A 840 -22.46 19.97 -5.53
N GLN A 841 -22.70 18.77 -5.00
CA GLN A 841 -23.87 18.54 -4.18
C GLN A 841 -23.53 17.61 -3.01
N LYS A 842 -23.96 18.09 -1.86
CA LYS A 842 -23.72 17.68 -0.48
C LYS A 842 -24.82 16.69 -0.10
N GLU A 843 -24.47 15.48 0.32
CA GLU A 843 -25.36 14.62 1.10
C GLU A 843 -24.75 14.36 2.48
N LEU A 844 -25.51 14.68 3.52
CA LEU A 844 -25.26 14.29 4.90
C LEU A 844 -25.54 12.79 5.06
N PRO A 845 -24.88 12.12 6.03
CA PRO A 845 -25.55 11.08 6.79
C PRO A 845 -25.85 11.51 8.23
N ASN A 846 -27.08 11.15 8.54
CA ASN A 846 -27.86 11.23 9.76
C ASN A 846 -27.17 10.66 11.00
N THR A 847 -27.52 11.28 12.12
CA THR A 847 -27.23 11.00 13.52
C THR A 847 -27.98 9.76 14.05
N GLY A 848 -27.39 9.11 15.05
CA GLY A 848 -28.17 8.56 16.16
C GLY A 848 -27.64 7.24 16.72
N THR A 849 -26.96 7.31 17.87
CA THR A 849 -27.41 6.62 19.10
C THR A 849 -26.68 7.21 20.31
N SER A 850 -27.47 7.74 21.23
CA SER A 850 -27.09 8.12 22.59
C SER A 850 -27.40 6.94 23.51
N THR A 851 -26.53 6.63 24.47
CA THR A 851 -26.99 6.18 25.79
C THR A 851 -25.98 6.57 26.86
N LEU A 852 -26.49 7.36 27.81
CA LEU A 852 -25.87 7.87 29.03
C LEU A 852 -26.30 6.98 30.20
N GLY A 853 -25.45 6.86 31.22
CA GLY A 853 -25.84 6.42 32.56
C GLY A 853 -24.67 5.80 33.34
N THR A 854 -23.79 6.58 33.99
CA THR A 854 -23.90 7.21 35.32
C THR A 854 -23.25 6.43 36.47
N PHE A 855 -22.26 7.09 37.12
CA PHE A 855 -21.92 7.11 38.56
C PHE A 855 -21.41 5.81 39.23
N LEU A 856 -20.39 5.78 40.10
CA LEU A 856 -19.92 6.72 41.13
C LEU A 856 -18.44 6.35 41.55
N PRO A 857 -17.69 7.20 42.27
CA PRO A 857 -16.23 7.13 42.48
C PRO A 857 -15.77 6.73 43.90
N ALA A 858 -14.50 6.33 44.07
CA ALA A 858 -13.70 6.43 45.31
C ALA A 858 -12.24 5.94 45.01
N ILE A 859 -11.21 6.80 45.03
CA ILE A 859 -10.40 7.32 46.16
C ILE A 859 -9.11 6.51 46.43
N ALA A 860 -8.04 7.30 46.61
CA ALA A 860 -6.72 7.04 47.22
C ALA A 860 -5.69 6.31 46.35
N ALA A 861 -4.51 6.82 46.00
CA ALA A 861 -3.54 7.81 46.52
C ALA A 861 -2.18 7.11 46.70
N LEU A 862 -1.12 7.89 46.45
CA LEU A 862 0.25 7.82 47.01
C LEU A 862 1.39 7.43 46.05
N LEU A 863 2.15 8.49 45.73
CA LEU A 863 3.57 8.66 46.01
C LEU A 863 4.63 8.10 45.03
N SER A 864 5.31 9.08 44.39
CA SER A 864 6.74 9.38 44.54
C SER A 864 7.78 8.75 43.61
N GLY A 865 8.74 9.60 43.19
CA GLY A 865 10.10 9.26 42.75
C GLY A 865 10.29 9.36 41.24
N VAL A 866 10.86 10.45 40.69
CA VAL A 866 12.33 10.69 40.57
C VAL A 866 13.00 9.46 39.95
N GLY A 867 13.62 9.44 38.78
CA GLY A 867 14.21 10.44 37.92
C GLY A 867 15.41 9.77 37.21
N VAL A 868 15.93 10.43 36.18
CA VAL A 868 17.27 10.25 35.59
C VAL A 868 17.42 9.25 34.42
N PHE A 869 17.31 9.85 33.23
CA PHE A 869 18.05 9.51 32.01
C PHE A 869 19.56 9.48 32.23
N ALA A 870 20.25 8.47 31.67
CA ALA A 870 21.62 8.60 31.18
C ALA A 870 21.95 7.49 30.18
N THR A 871 21.87 7.78 28.88
CA THR A 871 22.61 7.01 27.86
C THR A 871 23.57 7.95 27.14
N LYS A 872 24.84 7.76 27.46
CA LYS A 872 26.02 8.35 26.85
C LYS A 872 26.16 7.83 25.41
N LYS A 873 26.19 8.71 24.43
CA LYS A 873 26.64 8.42 23.05
C LYS A 873 28.00 9.08 22.87
N LYS A 874 29.02 8.30 22.53
CA LYS A 874 30.35 8.78 22.13
C LYS A 874 30.84 7.88 21.00
N GLU A 875 31.24 8.54 19.91
CA GLU A 875 32.26 8.16 18.93
C GLU A 875 32.09 6.81 18.19
N ASP A 876 31.84 6.87 16.88
CA ASP A 876 32.86 6.56 15.87
C ASP A 876 32.36 6.91 14.45
N GLU A 877 33.29 7.49 13.67
CA GLU A 877 33.31 7.83 12.23
C GLU A 877 32.34 8.86 11.63
#